data_AF-A0A1V5B5V3-F1
#
_entry.id   AF-A0A1V5B5V3-F1
#
_cell.length_a   1.000
_cell.length_b   1.000
_cell.length_c   1.000
_cell.angle_alpha   90.00
_cell.angle_beta   90.00
_cell.angle_gamma   90.00
#
_symmetry.space_group_name_H-M   'P 1'
#
loop_
_entity.id
_entity.type
_entity.pdbx_description
1 polymer ?
#
loop_
_entity_poly.entity_id
_entity_poly.type
_entity_poly.pdbx_seq_one_letter_code
_entity_poly.pdbx_strand_id
1 'polypeptide(L)'
;MTFQVLARADKSRILLLPQSGSKTLFEGHLRLKDMPQGPRVFKFLVKREKEAERYLPPEDALRMLRKASAIYLARGDSLLEKKFIELLDAYQLGHRFVQVCGHCLGERRVTYVGRDAITYKGARICENCAAAELLREADFRGLSRPAKAHLARILKTRRNLDEVVGLLSLERLEPDLTRFDIIPASREEPTLDLETIELPQALKEHMRKRLTKLLPVQSRSVQAGLLEGRDQLVVSATATGKSLIGEMAGIKNLIEDKGKLLFLVPLVALANQKFDQLSGYSKLGFQTSIRVGVSRIRLGRARKIPQGLNADIIAGTYEGIDQVIRTRKSLGKVGTVVIDEVHMLEDAERGHRLAGLIARLRLAAPHAQFIFLSATVGNPAALARRLGARLVEYEVRPVPIERHLIFSSGGEKRRLMRQLVKDAQSLTSSTGYSGQTIIFTNSRKNCYALADSIPGAAAYHAGLQYPERKRIEELFGEGKIHTVVTTAALAAGVDFPASQVIFESLAMGIEWLNVHEFNQMLGRAGRPGYHDKGLVYILAEPGRKFSSARGESEDEVALALLHGQMEDVAPEFEEAQQLEEVLANAVAARSRKELDNLHQLTLGLDDLGSALKSLTKAGLVKGVEPTLLGAAAAAHFLSPEEVETIAKELDRGRSPLDVAVTLESFEDLYLKFAERISTTLRMQISQKALHGSFLDLINSADLRELENKIQRYCLDFARDFMRCTCREAPYCGCPARNISLRILELRMEGKSPLDIIEDFSERYGMYAYQGDLINWLDQMVRYLEAIEAVAKVLGKTEAAQEAGETRKKVEG
;
A
#
# COMPACT_ATOMS: atom_id res chain seq x y z
N MET A 1 -63.18 -11.38 18.57
CA MET A 1 -61.79 -11.04 18.21
C MET A 1 -61.73 -9.54 17.97
N THR A 2 -60.88 -8.83 18.71
CA THR A 2 -60.61 -7.40 18.48
C THR A 2 -59.73 -7.26 17.24
N PHE A 3 -60.20 -6.55 16.22
CA PHE A 3 -59.44 -6.29 15.00
C PHE A 3 -59.51 -4.81 14.63
N GLN A 4 -58.53 -4.33 13.87
CA GLN A 4 -58.47 -2.97 13.31
C GLN A 4 -58.61 -3.07 11.79
N VAL A 5 -58.95 -1.98 11.11
CA VAL A 5 -59.04 -1.99 9.63
C VAL A 5 -58.18 -0.88 9.07
N LEU A 6 -57.20 -1.25 8.22
CA LEU A 6 -56.53 -0.29 7.34
C LEU A 6 -57.33 -0.16 6.05
N ALA A 7 -57.64 1.06 5.64
CA ALA A 7 -58.27 1.38 4.38
C ALA A 7 -57.36 2.26 3.52
N ARG A 8 -57.30 1.97 2.22
CA ARG A 8 -56.61 2.79 1.22
C ARG A 8 -57.48 2.93 -0.03
N ALA A 9 -57.66 4.15 -0.50
CA ALA A 9 -58.34 4.39 -1.78
C ALA A 9 -57.38 4.12 -2.95
N ASP A 10 -57.73 3.18 -3.83
CA ASP A 10 -57.07 2.99 -5.13
C ASP A 10 -57.88 3.71 -6.23
N LYS A 11 -57.40 3.66 -7.49
CA LYS A 11 -58.03 4.35 -8.63
C LYS A 11 -59.52 4.02 -8.88
N SER A 12 -60.01 2.85 -8.44
CA SER A 12 -61.38 2.40 -8.75
C SER A 12 -62.10 1.69 -7.61
N ARG A 13 -61.44 1.48 -6.47
CA ARG A 13 -61.95 0.75 -5.31
C ARG A 13 -61.19 1.15 -4.05
N ILE A 14 -61.80 0.97 -2.89
CA ILE A 14 -61.13 1.11 -1.59
C ILE A 14 -60.71 -0.27 -1.12
N LEU A 15 -59.41 -0.46 -0.93
CA LEU A 15 -58.85 -1.64 -0.30
C LEU A 15 -59.08 -1.56 1.21
N LEU A 16 -59.60 -2.62 1.81
CA LEU A 16 -59.74 -2.83 3.24
C LEU A 16 -58.90 -4.02 3.66
N LEU A 17 -58.05 -3.84 4.68
CA LEU A 17 -57.22 -4.87 5.27
C LEU A 17 -57.54 -4.94 6.77
N PRO A 18 -58.46 -5.83 7.19
CA PRO A 18 -58.73 -6.09 8.60
C PRO A 18 -57.55 -6.83 9.22
N GLN A 19 -57.10 -6.40 10.40
CA GLN A 19 -55.90 -6.90 11.06
C GLN A 19 -56.17 -7.34 12.49
N SER A 20 -55.63 -8.50 12.87
CA SER A 20 -55.54 -8.95 14.25
C SER A 20 -54.07 -9.06 14.63
N GLY A 21 -53.58 -8.12 15.45
CA GLY A 21 -52.14 -7.95 15.68
C GLY A 21 -51.44 -7.55 14.36
N SER A 22 -50.38 -8.28 13.99
CA SER A 22 -49.66 -8.08 12.72
C SER A 22 -50.25 -8.83 11.52
N LYS A 23 -51.26 -9.69 11.73
CA LYS A 23 -51.81 -10.56 10.69
C LYS A 23 -53.02 -9.92 9.99
N THR A 24 -52.95 -9.81 8.67
CA THR A 24 -54.09 -9.47 7.82
C THR A 24 -55.04 -10.67 7.75
N LEU A 25 -56.32 -10.46 8.07
CA LEU A 25 -57.33 -11.53 8.11
C LEU A 25 -57.84 -11.90 6.72
N PHE A 26 -58.06 -10.90 5.85
CA PHE A 26 -58.48 -11.06 4.46
C PHE A 26 -58.34 -9.73 3.70
N GLU A 27 -58.45 -9.78 2.37
CA GLU A 27 -58.52 -8.59 1.53
C GLU A 27 -59.99 -8.24 1.23
N GLY A 28 -60.38 -7.00 1.50
CA GLY A 28 -61.68 -6.46 1.13
C GLY A 28 -61.55 -5.38 0.07
N HIS A 29 -62.43 -5.35 -0.92
CA HIS A 29 -62.50 -4.28 -1.90
C HIS A 29 -63.90 -3.69 -1.94
N LEU A 30 -64.00 -2.39 -1.64
CA LEU A 30 -65.25 -1.64 -1.73
C LEU A 30 -65.31 -0.81 -3.00
N ARG A 31 -66.46 -0.84 -3.66
CA ARG A 31 -66.84 0.19 -4.64
C ARG A 31 -67.94 1.05 -4.05
N LEU A 32 -67.77 2.37 -4.14
CA LEU A 32 -68.77 3.33 -3.72
C LEU A 32 -69.62 3.78 -4.91
N LYS A 33 -70.87 4.14 -4.64
CA LYS A 33 -71.77 4.80 -5.58
C LYS A 33 -72.34 6.05 -4.92
N ASP A 34 -72.39 7.15 -5.66
CA ASP A 34 -72.98 8.39 -5.17
C ASP A 34 -74.51 8.23 -5.14
N MET A 35 -75.10 8.62 -4.01
CA MET A 35 -76.55 8.66 -3.81
C MET A 35 -76.92 10.08 -3.33
N PRO A 36 -78.20 10.50 -3.44
CA PRO A 36 -78.63 11.83 -2.99
C PRO A 36 -78.30 12.15 -1.52
N GLN A 37 -78.10 11.11 -0.69
CA GLN A 37 -77.80 11.19 0.74
C GLN A 37 -76.29 11.00 1.05
N GLY A 38 -75.44 11.16 0.03
CA GLY A 38 -73.99 10.94 0.08
C GLY A 38 -73.54 9.56 -0.44
N PRO A 39 -72.23 9.31 -0.51
CA PRO A 39 -71.67 8.03 -0.99
C PRO A 39 -72.19 6.83 -0.19
N ARG A 40 -72.42 5.69 -0.86
CA ARG A 40 -72.84 4.42 -0.24
C ARG A 40 -72.04 3.24 -0.81
N VAL A 41 -71.89 2.18 -0.01
CA VAL A 41 -71.24 0.94 -0.45
C VAL A 41 -72.13 0.27 -1.50
N PHE A 42 -71.60 0.08 -2.70
CA PHE A 42 -72.31 -0.56 -3.81
C PHE A 42 -71.93 -2.03 -4.00
N LYS A 43 -70.64 -2.35 -3.87
CA LYS A 43 -70.13 -3.72 -3.95
C LYS A 43 -69.05 -3.93 -2.90
N PHE A 44 -69.08 -5.09 -2.24
CA PHE A 44 -68.03 -5.55 -1.35
C PHE A 44 -67.52 -6.91 -1.82
N LEU A 45 -66.26 -6.95 -2.24
CA LEU A 45 -65.58 -8.17 -2.68
C LEU A 45 -64.58 -8.58 -1.61
N VAL A 46 -64.57 -9.84 -1.20
CA VAL A 46 -63.64 -10.37 -0.21
C VAL A 46 -62.81 -11.50 -0.81
N LYS A 47 -61.52 -11.49 -0.50
CA LYS A 47 -60.55 -12.51 -0.89
C LYS A 47 -59.78 -12.99 0.34
N ARG A 48 -59.85 -14.29 0.64
CA ARG A 48 -59.08 -14.93 1.72
C ARG A 48 -57.90 -15.69 1.13
N GLU A 49 -56.87 -15.93 1.94
CA GLU A 49 -55.72 -16.73 1.50
C GLU A 49 -56.19 -18.11 1.01
N LYS A 50 -55.85 -18.47 -0.23
CA LYS A 50 -56.21 -19.73 -0.91
C LYS A 50 -57.70 -19.96 -1.21
N GLU A 51 -58.55 -18.93 -1.11
CA GLU A 51 -59.96 -18.98 -1.53
C GLU A 51 -60.21 -18.11 -2.77
N ALA A 52 -61.23 -18.47 -3.56
CA ALA A 52 -61.70 -17.64 -4.67
C ALA A 52 -62.34 -16.33 -4.17
N GLU A 53 -62.30 -15.29 -5.00
CA GLU A 53 -62.92 -14.00 -4.68
C GLU A 53 -64.44 -14.15 -4.63
N ARG A 54 -65.07 -13.63 -3.57
CA ARG A 54 -66.53 -13.72 -3.38
C ARG A 54 -67.13 -12.37 -3.06
N TYR A 55 -68.29 -12.10 -3.66
CA TYR A 55 -69.08 -10.94 -3.29
C TYR A 55 -69.81 -11.19 -1.98
N LEU A 56 -69.71 -10.25 -1.06
CA LEU A 56 -70.51 -10.22 0.15
C LEU A 56 -71.53 -9.06 0.05
N PRO A 57 -72.66 -9.15 0.77
CA PRO A 57 -73.61 -8.06 0.90
C PRO A 57 -72.90 -6.74 1.28
N PRO A 58 -73.22 -5.60 0.64
CA PRO A 58 -72.65 -4.29 0.98
C PRO A 58 -72.77 -3.91 2.46
N GLU A 59 -73.83 -4.36 3.13
CA GLU A 59 -74.05 -4.14 4.57
C GLU A 59 -73.01 -4.80 5.46
N ASP A 60 -72.43 -5.93 5.03
CA ASP A 60 -71.42 -6.65 5.79
C ASP A 60 -70.10 -5.85 5.88
N ALA A 61 -69.80 -5.03 4.87
CA ALA A 61 -68.68 -4.09 4.95
C ALA A 61 -68.88 -3.07 6.06
N LEU A 62 -70.07 -2.48 6.17
CA LEU A 62 -70.39 -1.50 7.21
C LEU A 62 -70.43 -2.15 8.59
N ARG A 63 -70.97 -3.37 8.69
CA ARG A 63 -70.99 -4.16 9.92
C ARG A 63 -69.56 -4.48 10.39
N MET A 64 -68.65 -4.79 9.47
CA MET A 64 -67.25 -5.02 9.76
C MET A 64 -66.57 -3.73 10.26
N LEU A 65 -66.75 -2.61 9.56
CA LEU A 65 -66.15 -1.33 9.95
C LEU A 65 -66.64 -0.86 11.33
N ARG A 66 -67.94 -1.05 11.65
CA ARG A 66 -68.49 -0.74 13.00
C ARG A 66 -67.90 -1.61 14.11
N LYS A 67 -67.57 -2.87 13.82
CA LYS A 67 -66.98 -3.81 14.79
C LYS A 67 -65.46 -3.63 14.96
N ALA A 68 -64.82 -2.86 14.07
CA ALA A 68 -63.40 -2.59 14.15
C ALA A 68 -63.10 -1.70 15.36
N SER A 69 -62.08 -2.07 16.13
CA SER A 69 -61.60 -1.28 17.27
C SER A 69 -60.98 0.07 16.85
N ALA A 70 -60.51 0.17 15.61
CA ALA A 70 -60.06 1.40 14.98
C ALA A 70 -60.10 1.27 13.45
N ILE A 71 -60.36 2.39 12.76
CA ILE A 71 -60.26 2.52 11.31
C ILE A 71 -59.10 3.46 10.98
N TYR A 72 -58.15 2.96 10.21
CA TYR A 72 -56.97 3.68 9.78
C TYR A 72 -57.03 3.97 8.30
N LEU A 73 -56.69 5.19 7.91
CA LEU A 73 -56.65 5.62 6.51
C LEU A 73 -55.20 5.80 6.07
N ALA A 74 -54.79 5.05 5.03
CA ALA A 74 -53.56 5.33 4.29
C ALA A 74 -53.90 6.17 3.06
N ARG A 75 -53.07 7.19 2.78
CA ARG A 75 -53.27 8.10 1.66
C ARG A 75 -53.31 7.35 0.31
N GLY A 76 -54.27 7.71 -0.53
CA GLY A 76 -54.52 7.05 -1.81
C GLY A 76 -55.02 8.01 -2.88
N ASP A 77 -55.95 7.54 -3.72
CA ASP A 77 -56.63 8.37 -4.71
C ASP A 77 -57.48 9.45 -4.03
N SER A 78 -57.16 10.74 -4.28
CA SER A 78 -57.75 11.87 -3.56
C SER A 78 -59.27 11.98 -3.69
N LEU A 79 -59.84 11.61 -4.84
CA LEU A 79 -61.28 11.72 -5.08
C LEU A 79 -62.03 10.61 -4.34
N LEU A 80 -61.57 9.36 -4.47
CA LEU A 80 -62.23 8.23 -3.84
C LEU A 80 -61.98 8.19 -2.32
N GLU A 81 -60.82 8.68 -1.86
CA GLU A 81 -60.52 8.89 -0.44
C GLU A 81 -61.52 9.87 0.19
N LYS A 82 -61.77 11.02 -0.45
CA LYS A 82 -62.76 11.99 0.02
C LYS A 82 -64.16 11.38 0.13
N LYS A 83 -64.59 10.63 -0.89
CA LYS A 83 -65.88 9.92 -0.86
C LYS A 83 -65.95 8.87 0.25
N PHE A 84 -64.85 8.21 0.55
CA PHE A 84 -64.81 7.24 1.63
C PHE A 84 -64.87 7.90 3.01
N ILE A 85 -64.23 9.05 3.17
CA ILE A 85 -64.33 9.85 4.41
C ILE A 85 -65.77 10.33 4.62
N GLU A 86 -66.41 10.88 3.58
CA GLU A 86 -67.83 11.27 3.62
C GLU A 86 -68.75 10.10 4.00
N LEU A 87 -68.47 8.89 3.50
CA LEU A 87 -69.16 7.67 3.93
C LEU A 87 -68.94 7.40 5.42
N LEU A 88 -67.70 7.40 5.90
CA LEU A 88 -67.37 7.11 7.30
C LEU A 88 -68.04 8.12 8.25
N ASP A 89 -68.01 9.40 7.90
CA ASP A 89 -68.63 10.49 8.68
C ASP A 89 -70.15 10.37 8.72
N ALA A 90 -70.80 10.06 7.60
CA ALA A 90 -72.24 9.84 7.53
C ALA A 90 -72.73 8.69 8.44
N TYR A 91 -71.86 7.72 8.73
CA TYR A 91 -72.12 6.61 9.65
C TYR A 91 -71.51 6.79 11.04
N GLN A 92 -70.96 7.98 11.35
CA GLN A 92 -70.31 8.32 12.62
C GLN A 92 -69.16 7.36 13.00
N LEU A 93 -68.39 6.92 12.01
CA LEU A 93 -67.26 6.01 12.19
C LEU A 93 -65.95 6.79 12.37
N GLY A 94 -65.40 6.75 13.58
CA GLY A 94 -64.13 7.38 13.90
C GLY A 94 -62.98 6.81 13.06
N HIS A 95 -62.17 7.69 12.46
CA HIS A 95 -61.07 7.32 11.59
C HIS A 95 -59.84 8.20 11.84
N ARG A 96 -58.65 7.69 11.53
CA ARG A 96 -57.39 8.45 11.63
C ARG A 96 -56.42 8.11 10.52
N PHE A 97 -55.68 9.12 10.05
CA PHE A 97 -54.65 8.91 9.05
C PHE A 97 -53.40 8.27 9.64
N VAL A 98 -52.82 7.33 8.90
CA VAL A 98 -51.55 6.68 9.20
C VAL A 98 -50.67 6.63 7.97
N GLN A 99 -49.38 6.49 8.19
CA GLN A 99 -48.44 6.16 7.14
C GLN A 99 -48.08 4.69 7.22
N VAL A 100 -48.04 4.05 6.05
CA VAL A 100 -47.72 2.63 5.91
C VAL A 100 -46.63 2.46 4.87
N CYS A 101 -45.81 1.43 5.06
CA CYS A 101 -44.77 1.07 4.11
C CYS A 101 -45.38 0.68 2.76
N GLY A 102 -45.01 1.39 1.69
CA GLY A 102 -45.48 1.11 0.33
C GLY A 102 -45.16 -0.31 -0.16
N HIS A 103 -43.94 -0.81 0.11
CA HIS A 103 -43.50 -2.14 -0.32
C HIS A 103 -44.26 -3.28 0.39
N CYS A 104 -44.34 -3.24 1.73
CA CYS A 104 -45.15 -4.20 2.48
C CYS A 104 -46.59 -4.25 1.95
N LEU A 105 -47.19 -3.09 1.68
CA LEU A 105 -48.56 -3.04 1.19
C LEU A 105 -48.71 -3.68 -0.21
N GLY A 106 -47.73 -3.53 -1.09
CA GLY A 106 -47.67 -4.24 -2.37
C GLY A 106 -47.66 -5.77 -2.22
N GLU A 107 -47.06 -6.25 -1.14
CA GLU A 107 -47.06 -7.67 -0.74
C GLU A 107 -48.20 -8.04 0.22
N ARG A 108 -49.22 -7.17 0.35
CA ARG A 108 -50.43 -7.35 1.18
C ARG A 108 -50.16 -7.49 2.68
N ARG A 109 -49.01 -7.01 3.13
CA ARG A 109 -48.64 -6.87 4.54
C ARG A 109 -48.77 -5.42 4.95
N VAL A 110 -49.17 -5.16 6.20
CA VAL A 110 -49.27 -3.79 6.71
C VAL A 110 -48.17 -3.57 7.75
N THR A 111 -47.28 -2.64 7.45
CA THR A 111 -46.28 -2.13 8.38
C THR A 111 -46.49 -0.65 8.51
N TYR A 112 -46.85 -0.20 9.71
CA TYR A 112 -47.00 1.22 10.02
C TYR A 112 -45.61 1.86 10.11
N VAL A 113 -45.46 3.06 9.55
CA VAL A 113 -44.18 3.78 9.52
C VAL A 113 -44.33 5.16 10.13
N GLY A 114 -43.32 5.57 10.90
CA GLY A 114 -43.31 6.82 11.64
C GLY A 114 -42.48 7.91 10.96
N ARG A 115 -41.94 8.83 11.77
CA ARG A 115 -41.03 9.89 11.28
C ARG A 115 -39.68 9.34 10.82
N ASP A 116 -39.27 8.21 11.36
CA ASP A 116 -38.04 7.45 11.11
C ASP A 116 -38.08 6.57 9.84
N ALA A 117 -39.19 6.60 9.10
CA ALA A 117 -39.33 5.85 7.85
C ALA A 117 -38.29 6.27 6.80
N ILE A 118 -37.83 5.30 6.01
CA ILE A 118 -36.85 5.51 4.95
C ILE A 118 -37.59 5.92 3.67
N THR A 119 -37.02 6.87 2.92
CA THR A 119 -37.57 7.28 1.61
C THR A 119 -36.92 6.50 0.48
N TYR A 120 -37.71 6.05 -0.49
CA TYR A 120 -37.24 5.40 -1.72
C TYR A 120 -38.21 5.68 -2.87
N LYS A 121 -37.73 6.22 -3.99
CA LYS A 121 -38.51 6.61 -5.18
C LYS A 121 -39.77 7.41 -4.85
N GLY A 122 -39.66 8.32 -3.87
CA GLY A 122 -40.76 9.16 -3.38
C GLY A 122 -41.76 8.48 -2.42
N ALA A 123 -41.59 7.19 -2.10
CA ALA A 123 -42.41 6.47 -1.14
C ALA A 123 -41.71 6.33 0.22
N ARG A 124 -42.51 6.24 1.30
CA ARG A 124 -42.00 5.90 2.64
C ARG A 124 -42.07 4.40 2.87
N ILE A 125 -40.95 3.79 3.25
CA ILE A 125 -40.80 2.34 3.47
C ILE A 125 -40.21 2.05 4.85
N CYS A 126 -40.45 0.83 5.36
CA CYS A 126 -39.88 0.39 6.64
C CYS A 126 -38.41 -0.05 6.48
N GLU A 127 -37.69 -0.13 7.60
CA GLU A 127 -36.27 -0.53 7.62
C GLU A 127 -36.03 -1.90 6.96
N ASN A 128 -36.90 -2.88 7.20
CA ASN A 128 -36.76 -4.22 6.63
C ASN A 128 -36.87 -4.21 5.10
N CYS A 129 -37.83 -3.47 4.54
CA CYS A 129 -37.99 -3.37 3.09
C CYS A 129 -36.84 -2.59 2.44
N ALA A 130 -36.35 -1.54 3.12
CA ALA A 130 -35.21 -0.78 2.63
C ALA A 130 -33.92 -1.60 2.68
N ALA A 131 -33.66 -2.32 3.77
CA ALA A 131 -32.51 -3.21 3.90
C ALA A 131 -32.55 -4.33 2.87
N ALA A 132 -33.71 -4.95 2.63
CA ALA A 132 -33.85 -5.98 1.60
C ALA A 132 -33.57 -5.45 0.18
N GLU A 133 -34.02 -4.24 -0.14
CA GLU A 133 -33.72 -3.61 -1.43
C GLU A 133 -32.24 -3.23 -1.56
N LEU A 134 -31.65 -2.64 -0.52
CA LEU A 134 -30.22 -2.33 -0.49
C LEU A 134 -29.36 -3.58 -0.66
N LEU A 135 -29.71 -4.68 0.03
CA LEU A 135 -29.01 -5.96 -0.09
C LEU A 135 -29.10 -6.51 -1.51
N ARG A 136 -30.28 -6.46 -2.15
CA ARG A 136 -30.44 -6.87 -3.55
C ARG A 136 -29.51 -6.11 -4.49
N GLU A 137 -29.44 -4.79 -4.35
CA GLU A 137 -28.59 -3.95 -5.19
C GLU A 137 -27.10 -4.21 -4.92
N ALA A 138 -26.73 -4.39 -3.65
CA ALA A 138 -25.37 -4.71 -3.25
C ALA A 138 -24.94 -6.11 -3.72
N ASP A 139 -25.82 -7.10 -3.67
CA ASP A 139 -25.60 -8.45 -4.19
C ASP A 139 -25.40 -8.44 -5.70
N PHE A 140 -26.23 -7.67 -6.43
CA PHE A 140 -26.12 -7.51 -7.88
C PHE A 140 -24.75 -6.98 -8.31
N ARG A 141 -24.15 -6.11 -7.49
CA ARG A 141 -22.80 -5.56 -7.71
C ARG A 141 -21.68 -6.37 -7.06
N GLY A 142 -21.97 -7.52 -6.47
CA GLY A 142 -20.95 -8.41 -5.90
C GLY A 142 -20.26 -7.88 -4.65
N LEU A 143 -20.91 -6.98 -3.87
CA LEU A 143 -20.32 -6.45 -2.64
C LEU A 143 -20.13 -7.55 -1.59
N SER A 144 -19.05 -7.43 -0.83
CA SER A 144 -18.76 -8.26 0.32
C SER A 144 -19.71 -8.02 1.49
N ARG A 145 -19.65 -8.91 2.49
CA ARG A 145 -20.43 -8.77 3.71
C ARG A 145 -20.06 -7.52 4.51
N PRO A 146 -18.78 -7.18 4.72
CA PRO A 146 -18.39 -5.90 5.34
C PRO A 146 -18.93 -4.68 4.58
N ALA A 147 -18.86 -4.66 3.24
CA ALA A 147 -19.36 -3.56 2.43
C ALA A 147 -20.88 -3.37 2.57
N LYS A 148 -21.65 -4.45 2.57
CA LYS A 148 -23.11 -4.41 2.84
C LYS A 148 -23.42 -3.85 4.22
N ALA A 149 -22.66 -4.25 5.25
CA ALA A 149 -22.83 -3.73 6.61
C ALA A 149 -22.50 -2.23 6.70
N HIS A 150 -21.48 -1.77 5.97
CA HIS A 150 -21.13 -0.35 5.87
C HIS A 150 -22.27 0.46 5.24
N LEU A 151 -22.81 0.04 4.09
CA LEU A 151 -23.94 0.73 3.43
C LEU A 151 -25.21 0.75 4.29
N ALA A 152 -25.49 -0.34 5.02
CA ALA A 152 -26.62 -0.39 5.94
C ALA A 152 -26.50 0.65 7.06
N ARG A 153 -25.26 0.95 7.52
CA ARG A 153 -24.99 2.00 8.50
C ARG A 153 -25.25 3.40 7.94
N ILE A 154 -24.83 3.65 6.69
CA ILE A 154 -25.12 4.91 6.00
C ILE A 154 -26.63 5.08 5.84
N LEU A 155 -27.35 4.04 5.38
CA LEU A 155 -28.81 4.06 5.24
C LEU A 155 -29.54 4.36 6.55
N LYS A 156 -29.09 3.76 7.66
CA LYS A 156 -29.65 4.01 8.99
C LYS A 156 -29.53 5.48 9.42
N THR A 157 -28.48 6.15 8.95
CA THR A 157 -28.19 7.56 9.27
C THR A 157 -28.93 8.50 8.33
N ARG A 158 -28.83 8.30 7.01
CA ARG A 158 -29.39 9.21 5.99
C ARG A 158 -30.91 9.05 5.81
N ARG A 159 -31.46 7.88 6.12
CA ARG A 159 -32.89 7.56 5.96
C ARG A 159 -33.44 7.81 4.54
N ASN A 160 -32.57 7.74 3.54
CA ASN A 160 -32.90 7.86 2.12
C ASN A 160 -32.17 6.76 1.34
N LEU A 161 -32.92 5.84 0.74
CA LEU A 161 -32.36 4.72 -0.01
C LEU A 161 -31.89 5.12 -1.40
N ASP A 162 -32.53 6.10 -2.05
CA ASP A 162 -32.10 6.58 -3.38
C ASP A 162 -30.69 7.20 -3.31
N GLU A 163 -30.37 7.89 -2.22
CA GLU A 163 -29.03 8.43 -1.97
C GLU A 163 -27.98 7.33 -1.81
N VAL A 164 -28.29 6.29 -1.01
CA VAL A 164 -27.35 5.20 -0.72
C VAL A 164 -27.14 4.30 -1.93
N VAL A 165 -28.20 4.03 -2.70
CA VAL A 165 -28.10 3.31 -3.98
C VAL A 165 -27.40 4.16 -5.03
N GLY A 166 -27.59 5.48 -5.02
CA GLY A 166 -26.89 6.42 -5.89
C GLY A 166 -25.36 6.42 -5.72
N LEU A 167 -24.85 6.03 -4.55
CA LEU A 167 -23.41 5.80 -4.34
C LEU A 167 -22.90 4.61 -5.15
N LEU A 168 -23.71 3.54 -5.22
CA LEU A 168 -23.35 2.34 -5.97
C LEU A 168 -23.35 2.61 -7.48
N SER A 169 -24.27 3.44 -7.98
CA SER A 169 -24.33 3.82 -9.40
C SER A 169 -23.38 4.98 -9.79
N LEU A 170 -22.64 5.54 -8.84
CA LEU A 170 -21.78 6.73 -9.03
C LEU A 170 -22.55 7.96 -9.56
N GLU A 171 -23.88 7.95 -9.51
CA GLU A 171 -24.73 9.07 -9.92
C GLU A 171 -24.74 10.17 -8.85
N ARG A 172 -24.47 9.81 -7.59
CA ARG A 172 -24.40 10.73 -6.45
C ARG A 172 -23.12 10.54 -5.67
N LEU A 173 -22.16 11.42 -5.92
CA LEU A 173 -20.84 11.44 -5.26
C LEU A 173 -20.72 12.61 -4.29
N GLU A 174 -21.79 12.90 -3.56
CA GLU A 174 -21.78 13.96 -2.56
C GLU A 174 -20.71 13.65 -1.49
N PRO A 175 -19.86 14.61 -1.10
CA PRO A 175 -18.82 14.38 -0.11
C PRO A 175 -19.34 13.78 1.20
N ASP A 176 -20.51 14.19 1.65
CA ASP A 176 -21.13 13.67 2.87
C ASP A 176 -21.59 12.21 2.80
N LEU A 177 -21.83 11.69 1.58
CA LEU A 177 -22.23 10.30 1.37
C LEU A 177 -21.03 9.37 1.16
N THR A 178 -19.98 9.88 0.52
CA THR A 178 -18.74 9.11 0.24
C THR A 178 -17.76 9.14 1.41
N ARG A 179 -17.84 10.14 2.29
CA ARG A 179 -16.95 10.29 3.44
C ARG A 179 -17.16 9.15 4.44
N PHE A 180 -16.09 8.40 4.66
CA PHE A 180 -16.01 7.37 5.68
C PHE A 180 -15.82 7.99 7.06
N ASP A 181 -14.80 8.84 7.23
CA ASP A 181 -14.54 9.60 8.46
C ASP A 181 -13.60 10.80 8.22
N ILE A 182 -13.28 11.51 9.30
CA ILE A 182 -12.33 12.63 9.33
C ILE A 182 -11.26 12.33 10.37
N ILE A 183 -9.99 12.38 9.95
CA ILE A 183 -8.86 12.44 10.86
C ILE A 183 -8.69 13.92 11.26
N PRO A 184 -8.97 14.29 12.52
CA PRO A 184 -9.04 15.69 12.94
C PRO A 184 -7.67 16.35 12.92
N ALA A 185 -7.65 17.67 12.73
CA ALA A 185 -6.44 18.46 12.96
C ALA A 185 -6.16 18.57 14.47
N SER A 186 -4.90 18.45 14.86
CA SER A 186 -4.44 18.65 16.23
C SER A 186 -3.73 20.00 16.36
N ARG A 187 -3.82 20.62 17.55
CA ARG A 187 -3.24 21.95 17.81
C ARG A 187 -1.72 21.88 17.80
N GLU A 188 -1.10 22.89 17.19
CA GLU A 188 0.35 23.09 17.27
C GLU A 188 0.78 23.33 18.70
N GLU A 189 1.85 22.65 19.11
CA GLU A 189 2.44 22.81 20.42
C GLU A 189 3.46 23.96 20.45
N PRO A 190 3.67 24.59 21.61
CA PRO A 190 4.68 25.62 21.77
C PRO A 190 6.07 25.12 21.39
N THR A 191 6.79 25.94 20.62
CA THR A 191 8.13 25.66 20.11
C THR A 191 9.22 26.35 20.93
N LEU A 192 10.41 25.77 20.95
CA LEU A 192 11.58 26.37 21.58
C LEU A 192 12.27 27.37 20.63
N ASP A 193 12.66 28.52 21.19
CA ASP A 193 13.53 29.49 20.53
C ASP A 193 14.96 28.96 20.45
N LEU A 194 15.61 29.09 19.29
CA LEU A 194 16.97 28.58 19.08
C LEU A 194 17.98 29.13 20.11
N GLU A 195 17.77 30.36 20.56
CA GLU A 195 18.65 31.02 21.54
C GLU A 195 18.59 30.36 22.92
N THR A 196 17.44 29.80 23.29
CA THR A 196 17.20 29.19 24.62
C THR A 196 17.81 27.80 24.78
N ILE A 197 18.35 27.23 23.71
CA ILE A 197 18.80 25.85 23.65
C ILE A 197 20.30 25.75 23.91
N GLU A 198 20.77 24.72 24.60
CA GLU A 198 22.20 24.50 24.87
C GLU A 198 22.95 23.87 23.69
N LEU A 199 23.16 24.65 22.62
CA LEU A 199 23.97 24.27 21.46
C LEU A 199 25.28 25.09 21.39
N PRO A 200 26.38 24.51 20.86
CA PRO A 200 27.61 25.26 20.60
C PRO A 200 27.35 26.48 19.70
N GLN A 201 28.00 27.61 20.01
CA GLN A 201 27.75 28.89 19.33
C GLN A 201 27.95 28.81 17.82
N ALA A 202 28.98 28.11 17.35
CA ALA A 202 29.25 27.92 15.92
C ALA A 202 28.11 27.19 15.20
N LEU A 203 27.47 26.21 15.86
CA LEU A 203 26.32 25.49 15.32
C LEU A 203 25.06 26.36 15.34
N LYS A 204 24.81 27.10 16.44
CA LYS A 204 23.70 28.07 16.50
C LYS A 204 23.78 29.10 15.38
N GLU A 205 24.94 29.70 15.14
CA GLU A 205 25.16 30.68 14.07
C GLU A 205 24.94 30.10 12.67
N HIS A 206 25.36 28.85 12.46
CA HIS A 206 25.08 28.14 11.21
C HIS A 206 23.57 27.92 11.01
N MET A 207 22.85 27.53 12.06
CA MET A 207 21.42 27.25 12.02
C MET A 207 20.55 28.52 11.91
N ARG A 208 21.01 29.65 12.48
CA ARG A 208 20.30 30.94 12.47
C ARG A 208 19.98 31.45 11.06
N LYS A 209 20.78 31.03 10.07
CA LYS A 209 20.56 31.33 8.64
C LYS A 209 19.35 30.61 8.05
N ARG A 210 18.85 29.56 8.72
CA ARG A 210 17.79 28.66 8.24
C ARG A 210 16.55 28.70 9.12
N LEU A 211 16.69 28.90 10.44
CA LEU A 211 15.59 28.92 11.39
C LEU A 211 15.89 29.76 12.64
N THR A 212 14.85 30.36 13.21
CA THR A 212 14.89 31.10 14.48
C THR A 212 14.21 30.33 15.63
N LYS A 213 13.23 29.49 15.31
CA LYS A 213 12.54 28.58 16.24
C LYS A 213 12.65 27.15 15.76
N LEU A 214 12.73 26.21 16.70
CA LEU A 214 12.64 24.78 16.39
C LEU A 214 11.21 24.38 16.03
N LEU A 215 11.05 23.34 15.22
CA LEU A 215 9.75 22.70 15.03
C LEU A 215 9.32 21.97 16.32
N PRO A 216 8.02 21.69 16.52
CA PRO A 216 7.53 21.07 17.76
C PRO A 216 8.17 19.71 18.05
N VAL A 217 8.33 18.83 17.06
CA VAL A 217 9.01 17.54 17.24
C VAL A 217 10.48 17.70 17.65
N GLN A 218 11.17 18.70 17.09
CA GLN A 218 12.55 19.03 17.45
C GLN A 218 12.62 19.57 18.88
N SER A 219 11.65 20.40 19.27
CA SER A 219 11.53 20.95 20.62
C SER A 219 11.29 19.85 21.66
N ARG A 220 10.35 18.93 21.38
CA ARG A 220 10.10 17.75 22.22
C ARG A 220 11.33 16.86 22.35
N SER A 221 12.06 16.66 21.25
CA SER A 221 13.31 15.88 21.25
C SER A 221 14.38 16.53 22.14
N VAL A 222 14.58 17.85 22.05
CA VAL A 222 15.48 18.60 22.95
C VAL A 222 15.07 18.44 24.40
N GLN A 223 13.80 18.65 24.73
CA GLN A 223 13.25 18.46 26.10
C GLN A 223 13.35 17.02 26.60
N ALA A 224 13.34 16.05 25.69
CA ALA A 224 13.54 14.64 26.02
C ALA A 224 15.02 14.28 26.28
N GLY A 225 15.95 15.24 26.20
CA GLY A 225 17.36 15.07 26.51
C GLY A 225 18.23 14.79 25.28
N LEU A 226 17.86 15.29 24.10
CA LEU A 226 18.65 15.11 22.87
C LEU A 226 20.09 15.62 23.05
N LEU A 227 20.23 16.81 23.65
CA LEU A 227 21.53 17.47 23.81
C LEU A 227 22.32 16.97 25.02
N GLU A 228 21.66 16.21 25.91
CA GLU A 228 22.24 15.50 27.05
C GLU A 228 22.88 14.16 26.66
N GLY A 229 22.79 13.75 25.38
CA GLY A 229 23.35 12.50 24.89
C GLY A 229 22.43 11.28 25.06
N ARG A 230 21.14 11.47 25.33
CA ARG A 230 20.19 10.35 25.48
C ARG A 230 19.83 9.73 24.12
N ASP A 231 19.74 8.40 24.06
CA ASP A 231 19.19 7.67 22.92
C ASP A 231 17.71 7.99 22.75
N GLN A 232 17.25 8.20 21.51
CA GLN A 232 15.87 8.57 21.22
C GLN A 232 15.28 7.81 20.03
N LEU A 233 14.02 7.39 20.16
CA LEU A 233 13.18 6.98 19.05
C LEU A 233 12.19 8.12 18.78
N VAL A 234 12.36 8.80 17.65
CA VAL A 234 11.51 9.90 17.23
C VAL A 234 10.53 9.40 16.18
N VAL A 235 9.25 9.35 16.52
CA VAL A 235 8.16 8.98 15.61
C VAL A 235 7.32 10.22 15.31
N SER A 236 7.31 10.64 14.06
CA SER A 236 6.54 11.81 13.61
C SER A 236 6.30 11.73 12.11
N ALA A 237 5.23 12.34 11.59
CA ALA A 237 4.93 12.36 10.15
C ALA A 237 6.12 12.82 9.28
N THR A 238 6.11 12.46 7.99
CA THR A 238 7.10 12.93 7.02
C THR A 238 7.03 14.46 6.87
N ALA A 239 8.16 15.09 6.53
CA ALA A 239 8.31 16.54 6.40
C ALA A 239 8.17 17.41 7.68
N THR A 240 8.17 16.83 8.89
CA THR A 240 8.19 17.60 10.17
C THR A 240 9.60 18.00 10.65
N GLY A 241 10.62 17.83 9.81
CA GLY A 241 12.00 18.23 10.11
C GLY A 241 12.77 17.28 11.04
N LYS A 242 12.41 15.98 11.06
CA LYS A 242 13.08 14.92 11.85
C LYS A 242 14.58 14.86 11.63
N SER A 243 15.07 15.05 10.39
CA SER A 243 16.49 14.93 10.08
C SER A 243 17.36 15.93 10.85
N LEU A 244 16.84 17.13 11.15
CA LEU A 244 17.58 18.13 11.91
C LEU A 244 17.86 17.67 13.35
N ILE A 245 17.04 16.77 13.92
CA ILE A 245 17.27 16.20 15.24
C ILE A 245 18.59 15.41 15.26
N GLY A 246 18.79 14.54 14.27
CA GLY A 246 20.02 13.78 14.10
C GLY A 246 21.23 14.69 13.82
N GLU A 247 21.05 15.73 13.00
CA GLU A 247 22.09 16.73 12.72
C GLU A 247 22.50 17.49 13.99
N MET A 248 21.55 17.97 14.80
CA MET A 248 21.85 18.70 16.04
C MET A 248 22.66 17.86 17.02
N ALA A 249 22.24 16.61 17.26
CA ALA A 249 22.96 15.69 18.13
C ALA A 249 24.36 15.35 17.57
N GLY A 250 24.43 15.02 16.28
CA GLY A 250 25.67 14.63 15.61
C GLY A 250 26.71 15.73 15.54
N ILE A 251 26.33 16.92 15.07
CA ILE A 251 27.26 18.05 14.93
C ILE A 251 27.67 18.60 16.30
N LYS A 252 26.78 18.61 17.29
CA LYS A 252 27.16 18.96 18.68
C LYS A 252 28.24 18.00 19.21
N ASN A 253 28.02 16.69 19.10
CA ASN A 253 28.97 15.69 19.56
C ASN A 253 30.31 15.75 18.80
N LEU A 254 30.28 16.12 17.51
CA LEU A 254 31.49 16.39 16.73
C LEU A 254 32.28 17.60 17.25
N ILE A 255 31.61 18.72 17.51
CA ILE A 255 32.25 19.94 18.07
C ILE A 255 32.82 19.67 19.46
N GLU A 256 32.18 18.81 20.24
CA GLU A 256 32.60 18.39 21.58
C GLU A 256 33.64 17.24 21.57
N ASP A 257 34.19 16.88 20.40
CA ASP A 257 35.18 15.81 20.21
C ASP A 257 34.72 14.43 20.75
N LYS A 258 33.42 14.16 20.76
CA LYS A 258 32.87 12.85 21.18
C LYS A 258 33.00 11.77 20.11
N GLY A 259 33.23 12.17 18.87
CA GLY A 259 33.46 11.28 17.73
C GLY A 259 32.61 11.63 16.52
N LYS A 260 32.77 10.86 15.45
CA LYS A 260 32.11 11.11 14.15
C LYS A 260 30.61 10.87 14.18
N LEU A 261 29.93 11.48 13.21
CA LEU A 261 28.51 11.30 12.93
C LEU A 261 28.32 10.26 11.82
N LEU A 262 27.61 9.17 12.12
CA LEU A 262 27.08 8.25 11.12
C LEU A 262 25.61 8.57 10.88
N PHE A 263 25.25 8.93 9.64
CA PHE A 263 23.86 9.18 9.24
C PHE A 263 23.43 8.13 8.23
N LEU A 264 22.58 7.20 8.68
CA LEU A 264 22.22 5.98 7.96
C LEU A 264 20.80 6.05 7.43
N VAL A 265 20.62 5.63 6.17
CA VAL A 265 19.34 5.66 5.45
C VAL A 265 19.16 4.37 4.64
N PRO A 266 17.92 3.95 4.31
CA PRO A 266 17.67 2.68 3.64
C PRO A 266 18.04 2.67 2.15
N LEU A 267 18.07 3.83 1.49
CA LEU A 267 18.22 3.92 0.02
C LEU A 267 19.45 4.74 -0.37
N VAL A 268 20.12 4.32 -1.45
CA VAL A 268 21.27 5.03 -2.03
C VAL A 268 20.90 6.46 -2.45
N ALA A 269 19.70 6.66 -2.99
CA ALA A 269 19.21 7.99 -3.37
C ALA A 269 19.13 8.94 -2.16
N LEU A 270 18.56 8.45 -1.05
CA LEU A 270 18.48 9.20 0.21
C LEU A 270 19.89 9.48 0.76
N ALA A 271 20.81 8.53 0.64
CA ALA A 271 22.18 8.71 1.14
C ALA A 271 22.93 9.81 0.37
N ASN A 272 22.72 9.91 -0.95
CA ASN A 272 23.26 11.01 -1.75
C ASN A 272 22.63 12.35 -1.36
N GLN A 273 21.32 12.39 -1.15
CA GLN A 273 20.65 13.60 -0.67
C GLN A 273 21.18 14.05 0.70
N LYS A 274 21.37 13.11 1.64
CA LYS A 274 21.96 13.40 2.95
C LYS A 274 23.41 13.81 2.85
N PHE A 275 24.19 13.22 1.95
CA PHE A 275 25.56 13.64 1.69
C PHE A 275 25.62 15.11 1.22
N ASP A 276 24.79 15.50 0.25
CA ASP A 276 24.73 16.87 -0.25
C ASP A 276 24.30 17.86 0.86
N GLN A 277 23.31 17.46 1.68
CA GLN A 277 22.84 18.25 2.81
C GLN A 277 23.93 18.43 3.89
N LEU A 278 24.55 17.33 4.33
CA LEU A 278 25.55 17.31 5.41
C LEU A 278 26.87 17.95 4.99
N SER A 279 27.20 17.95 3.70
CA SER A 279 28.37 18.66 3.15
C SER A 279 28.34 20.17 3.42
N GLY A 280 27.17 20.73 3.74
CA GLY A 280 27.04 22.12 4.19
C GLY A 280 27.81 22.44 5.48
N TYR A 281 28.08 21.43 6.32
CA TYR A 281 28.86 21.57 7.56
C TYR A 281 30.38 21.67 7.35
N SER A 282 30.87 21.59 6.11
CA SER A 282 32.25 21.95 5.74
C SER A 282 32.64 23.37 6.17
N LYS A 283 31.67 24.28 6.26
CA LYS A 283 31.86 25.64 6.79
C LYS A 283 32.25 25.68 8.27
N LEU A 284 31.99 24.59 9.01
CA LEU A 284 32.41 24.41 10.40
C LEU A 284 33.73 23.62 10.52
N GLY A 285 34.37 23.29 9.38
CA GLY A 285 35.63 22.55 9.34
C GLY A 285 35.48 21.03 9.20
N PHE A 286 34.26 20.50 9.12
CA PHE A 286 34.02 19.04 9.07
C PHE A 286 34.02 18.48 7.65
N GLN A 287 34.71 17.36 7.47
CA GLN A 287 34.71 16.61 6.21
C GLN A 287 33.55 15.62 6.18
N THR A 288 32.85 15.58 5.05
CA THR A 288 31.75 14.63 4.80
C THR A 288 32.16 13.61 3.74
N SER A 289 31.88 12.33 3.97
CA SER A 289 32.00 11.28 2.97
C SER A 289 30.68 10.53 2.80
N ILE A 290 30.58 9.78 1.69
CA ILE A 290 29.45 8.90 1.42
C ILE A 290 29.88 7.43 1.46
N ARG A 291 29.09 6.58 2.13
CA ARG A 291 29.31 5.13 2.17
C ARG A 291 28.04 4.39 1.77
N VAL A 292 27.89 4.21 0.47
CA VAL A 292 26.76 3.47 -0.12
C VAL A 292 27.28 2.23 -0.84
N GLY A 293 26.44 1.21 -0.97
CA GLY A 293 26.63 0.22 -2.03
C GLY A 293 26.41 0.92 -3.37
N VAL A 294 27.46 1.52 -3.95
CA VAL A 294 27.36 2.18 -5.26
C VAL A 294 26.95 1.16 -6.32
N SER A 295 26.06 1.57 -7.23
CA SER A 295 25.85 0.83 -8.48
C SER A 295 27.21 0.74 -9.18
N ARG A 296 27.71 -0.48 -9.33
CA ARG A 296 29.02 -0.77 -9.91
C ARG A 296 28.98 -0.76 -11.44
N ILE A 297 27.77 -0.70 -12.02
CA ILE A 297 27.55 -0.57 -13.46
C ILE A 297 27.92 0.85 -13.91
N ARG A 298 28.92 0.97 -14.77
CA ARG A 298 29.40 2.25 -15.29
C ARG A 298 28.45 2.77 -16.37
N LEU A 299 27.52 3.62 -15.94
CA LEU A 299 26.62 4.39 -16.81
C LEU A 299 27.22 5.78 -17.08
N GLY A 300 28.34 5.84 -17.83
CA GLY A 300 28.98 7.11 -18.21
C GLY A 300 29.83 7.77 -17.11
N ARG A 301 30.04 9.10 -17.19
CA ARG A 301 30.94 9.87 -16.29
C ARG A 301 30.30 10.07 -14.91
N ALA A 302 30.51 9.14 -13.99
CA ALA A 302 30.12 9.30 -12.59
C ALA A 302 30.98 10.35 -11.86
N ARG A 303 30.36 11.15 -11.00
CA ARG A 303 31.04 12.11 -10.11
C ARG A 303 31.93 11.31 -9.13
N LYS A 304 33.22 11.63 -9.03
CA LYS A 304 34.09 11.04 -8.00
C LYS A 304 33.73 11.62 -6.63
N ILE A 305 32.96 10.90 -5.82
CA ILE A 305 32.56 11.31 -4.48
C ILE A 305 33.48 10.65 -3.44
N PRO A 306 33.94 11.36 -2.38
CA PRO A 306 34.78 10.78 -1.34
C PRO A 306 34.08 9.64 -0.59
N GLN A 307 34.69 8.46 -0.54
CA GLN A 307 34.18 7.27 0.18
C GLN A 307 35.06 6.84 1.36
N GLY A 308 35.96 7.72 1.82
CA GLY A 308 36.87 7.41 2.92
C GLY A 308 36.15 7.29 4.26
N LEU A 309 36.59 6.34 5.10
CA LEU A 309 36.10 6.16 6.47
C LEU A 309 36.67 7.19 7.46
N ASN A 310 37.66 7.98 7.05
CA ASN A 310 38.35 8.96 7.89
C ASN A 310 37.61 10.30 8.01
N ALA A 311 36.46 10.47 7.35
CA ALA A 311 35.66 11.67 7.45
C ALA A 311 35.01 11.82 8.84
N ASP A 312 34.70 13.06 9.21
CA ASP A 312 34.01 13.44 10.45
C ASP A 312 32.51 13.11 10.36
N ILE A 313 31.95 13.15 9.15
CA ILE A 313 30.54 12.84 8.88
C ILE A 313 30.49 11.80 7.78
N ILE A 314 29.76 10.71 8.00
CA ILE A 314 29.53 9.67 7.00
C ILE A 314 28.02 9.53 6.76
N ALA A 315 27.58 9.89 5.56
CA ALA A 315 26.24 9.56 5.08
C ALA A 315 26.29 8.18 4.39
N GLY A 316 25.49 7.22 4.81
CA GLY A 316 25.61 5.85 4.27
C GLY A 316 24.31 5.06 4.21
N THR A 317 24.31 4.00 3.39
CA THR A 317 23.25 2.98 3.49
C THR A 317 23.54 2.00 4.61
N TYR A 318 22.50 1.31 5.09
CA TYR A 318 22.65 0.25 6.09
C TYR A 318 23.72 -0.77 5.68
N GLU A 319 23.60 -1.34 4.48
CA GLU A 319 24.54 -2.34 3.95
C GLU A 319 25.95 -1.78 3.77
N GLY A 320 26.06 -0.51 3.36
CA GLY A 320 27.35 0.13 3.11
C GLY A 320 28.22 0.25 4.37
N ILE A 321 27.58 0.48 5.52
CA ILE A 321 28.24 0.53 6.84
C ILE A 321 28.34 -0.85 7.46
N ASP A 322 27.31 -1.69 7.33
CA ASP A 322 27.35 -3.05 7.87
C ASP A 322 28.51 -3.86 7.26
N GLN A 323 28.73 -3.72 5.95
CA GLN A 323 29.87 -4.34 5.27
C GLN A 323 31.23 -3.94 5.88
N VAL A 324 31.38 -2.71 6.37
CA VAL A 324 32.61 -2.25 7.02
C VAL A 324 32.85 -3.03 8.31
N ILE A 325 31.77 -3.25 9.09
CA ILE A 325 31.83 -4.02 10.33
C ILE A 325 32.07 -5.50 10.04
N ARG A 326 31.36 -6.08 9.08
CA ARG A 326 31.53 -7.49 8.65
C ARG A 326 32.92 -7.77 8.07
N THR A 327 33.63 -6.76 7.57
CA THR A 327 35.03 -6.87 7.11
C THR A 327 36.06 -6.51 8.19
N ARG A 328 35.63 -6.33 9.45
CA ARG A 328 36.45 -5.93 10.61
C ARG A 328 37.25 -4.64 10.40
N LYS A 329 36.81 -3.78 9.48
CA LYS A 329 37.42 -2.46 9.30
C LYS A 329 36.95 -1.53 10.41
N SER A 330 37.87 -0.73 10.95
CA SER A 330 37.53 0.21 12.02
C SER A 330 36.69 1.36 11.48
N LEU A 331 35.56 1.63 12.15
CA LEU A 331 34.78 2.86 11.94
C LEU A 331 35.43 4.08 12.60
N GLY A 332 36.46 3.89 13.44
CA GLY A 332 37.04 4.94 14.28
C GLY A 332 36.14 5.29 15.47
N LYS A 333 36.42 6.43 16.12
CA LYS A 333 35.62 6.94 17.25
C LYS A 333 34.30 7.52 16.72
N VAL A 334 33.19 6.81 16.94
CA VAL A 334 31.84 7.25 16.58
C VAL A 334 31.16 7.85 17.81
N GLY A 335 30.65 9.07 17.68
CA GLY A 335 29.96 9.79 18.76
C GLY A 335 28.44 9.77 18.64
N THR A 336 27.92 9.67 17.41
CA THR A 336 26.48 9.66 17.14
C THR A 336 26.16 8.74 15.97
N VAL A 337 25.10 7.93 16.12
CA VAL A 337 24.52 7.10 15.07
C VAL A 337 23.07 7.55 14.85
N VAL A 338 22.75 7.99 13.64
CA VAL A 338 21.39 8.31 13.22
C VAL A 338 20.92 7.21 12.28
N ILE A 339 19.77 6.61 12.58
CA ILE A 339 19.11 5.61 11.74
C ILE A 339 17.76 6.20 11.31
N ASP A 340 17.69 6.63 10.06
CA ASP A 340 16.50 7.24 9.46
C ASP A 340 15.62 6.15 8.81
N GLU A 341 14.30 6.23 8.97
CA GLU A 341 13.35 5.19 8.57
C GLU A 341 13.59 3.85 9.27
N VAL A 342 13.68 3.87 10.61
CA VAL A 342 13.86 2.64 11.42
C VAL A 342 12.69 1.65 11.30
N HIS A 343 11.52 2.09 10.80
CA HIS A 343 10.41 1.18 10.48
C HIS A 343 10.76 0.13 9.42
N MET A 344 11.85 0.32 8.66
CA MET A 344 12.41 -0.71 7.79
C MET A 344 12.80 -2.00 8.53
N LEU A 345 12.80 -2.02 9.87
CA LEU A 345 12.87 -3.25 10.66
C LEU A 345 11.70 -4.21 10.38
N GLU A 346 10.54 -3.69 9.96
CA GLU A 346 9.34 -4.45 9.61
C GLU A 346 9.41 -5.03 8.17
N ASP A 347 10.44 -4.69 7.39
CA ASP A 347 10.64 -5.18 6.03
C ASP A 347 11.04 -6.66 6.02
N ALA A 348 10.30 -7.49 5.28
CA ALA A 348 10.52 -8.94 5.24
C ALA A 348 11.87 -9.35 4.64
N GLU A 349 12.41 -8.57 3.69
CA GLU A 349 13.67 -8.91 3.00
C GLU A 349 14.88 -8.27 3.65
N ARG A 350 14.76 -7.07 4.21
CA ARG A 350 15.90 -6.24 4.67
C ARG A 350 15.87 -5.93 6.16
N GLY A 351 14.76 -6.20 6.86
CA GLY A 351 14.60 -5.91 8.29
C GLY A 351 15.64 -6.61 9.17
N HIS A 352 15.97 -7.86 8.85
CA HIS A 352 16.99 -8.64 9.57
C HIS A 352 18.37 -7.98 9.53
N ARG A 353 18.76 -7.43 8.38
CA ARG A 353 20.06 -6.74 8.22
C ARG A 353 20.12 -5.46 9.03
N LEU A 354 19.02 -4.70 9.11
CA LEU A 354 18.96 -3.50 9.94
C LEU A 354 19.03 -3.86 11.44
N ALA A 355 18.31 -4.90 11.87
CA ALA A 355 18.35 -5.37 13.26
C ALA A 355 19.76 -5.78 13.68
N GLY A 356 20.44 -6.57 12.84
CA GLY A 356 21.82 -6.98 13.10
C GLY A 356 22.81 -5.82 13.03
N LEU A 357 22.64 -4.88 12.09
CA LEU A 357 23.46 -3.67 12.00
C LEU A 357 23.37 -2.84 13.29
N ILE A 358 22.16 -2.63 13.83
CA ILE A 358 21.97 -1.90 15.09
C ILE A 358 22.75 -2.57 16.23
N ALA A 359 22.63 -3.89 16.38
CA ALA A 359 23.34 -4.65 17.41
C ALA A 359 24.87 -4.52 17.24
N ARG A 360 25.37 -4.71 16.01
CA ARG A 360 26.80 -4.60 15.68
C ARG A 360 27.35 -3.18 15.89
N LEU A 361 26.56 -2.14 15.60
CA LEU A 361 26.94 -0.75 15.89
C LEU A 361 26.97 -0.48 17.39
N ARG A 362 26.02 -1.01 18.18
CA ARG A 362 26.06 -0.89 19.64
C ARG A 362 27.30 -1.55 20.24
N LEU A 363 27.80 -2.63 19.65
CA LEU A 363 29.07 -3.24 20.04
C LEU A 363 30.27 -2.41 19.56
N ALA A 364 30.28 -1.95 18.31
CA ALA A 364 31.41 -1.22 17.71
C ALA A 364 31.57 0.21 18.26
N ALA A 365 30.48 0.82 18.73
CA ALA A 365 30.42 2.19 19.24
C ALA A 365 29.57 2.27 20.53
N PRO A 366 30.02 1.68 21.64
CA PRO A 366 29.22 1.52 22.87
C PRO A 366 28.92 2.85 23.59
N HIS A 367 29.66 3.91 23.29
CA HIS A 367 29.47 5.25 23.87
C HIS A 367 28.76 6.22 22.90
N ALA A 368 28.37 5.76 21.70
CA ALA A 368 27.68 6.61 20.76
C ALA A 368 26.22 6.82 21.19
N GLN A 369 25.70 8.02 20.94
CA GLN A 369 24.29 8.32 21.06
C GLN A 369 23.53 7.80 19.83
N PHE A 370 22.46 7.03 20.05
CA PHE A 370 21.61 6.49 18.98
C PHE A 370 20.33 7.30 18.82
N ILE A 371 20.11 7.83 17.62
CA ILE A 371 18.90 8.56 17.23
C ILE A 371 18.19 7.78 16.13
N PHE A 372 17.07 7.17 16.48
CA PHE A 372 16.20 6.45 15.55
C PHE A 372 15.09 7.39 15.09
N LEU A 373 14.92 7.55 13.79
CA LEU A 373 13.88 8.40 13.20
C LEU A 373 12.92 7.51 12.42
N SER A 374 11.61 7.72 12.57
CA SER A 374 10.61 7.07 11.75
C SER A 374 9.43 7.98 11.44
N ALA A 375 8.81 7.77 10.29
CA ALA A 375 7.50 8.31 9.95
C ALA A 375 6.37 7.68 10.79
N THR A 376 6.35 6.35 10.83
CA THR A 376 5.30 5.52 11.40
C THR A 376 5.94 4.26 11.98
N VAL A 377 5.43 3.72 13.08
CA VAL A 377 5.90 2.47 13.68
C VAL A 377 4.70 1.77 14.30
N GLY A 378 4.56 0.46 14.10
CA GLY A 378 3.60 -0.34 14.87
C GLY A 378 4.01 -0.37 16.34
N ASN A 379 3.19 0.16 17.24
CA ASN A 379 3.47 0.24 18.68
C ASN A 379 4.84 0.92 19.02
N PRO A 380 4.99 2.24 18.83
CA PRO A 380 6.24 2.97 19.07
C PRO A 380 6.85 2.75 20.46
N ALA A 381 6.02 2.56 21.48
CA ALA A 381 6.45 2.31 22.85
C ALA A 381 7.13 0.93 23.03
N ALA A 382 6.66 -0.10 22.33
CA ALA A 382 7.33 -1.41 22.34
C ALA A 382 8.68 -1.33 21.63
N LEU A 383 8.74 -0.71 20.45
CA LEU A 383 9.99 -0.55 19.71
C LEU A 383 11.01 0.29 20.50
N ALA A 384 10.59 1.41 21.10
CA ALA A 384 11.47 2.24 21.93
C ALA A 384 12.12 1.46 23.08
N ARG A 385 11.34 0.61 23.77
CA ARG A 385 11.85 -0.26 24.83
C ARG A 385 12.86 -1.28 24.30
N ARG A 386 12.56 -1.92 23.17
CA ARG A 386 13.47 -2.90 22.52
C ARG A 386 14.78 -2.25 22.06
N LEU A 387 14.72 -1.03 21.53
CA LEU A 387 15.88 -0.26 21.11
C LEU A 387 16.65 0.38 22.27
N GLY A 388 16.11 0.36 23.51
CA GLY A 388 16.71 1.05 24.65
C GLY A 388 16.70 2.58 24.51
N ALA A 389 15.73 3.13 23.80
CA ALA A 389 15.66 4.55 23.46
C ALA A 389 14.45 5.23 24.09
N ARG A 390 14.56 6.53 24.40
CA ARG A 390 13.43 7.33 24.86
C ARG A 390 12.49 7.64 23.70
N LEU A 391 11.22 7.28 23.84
CA LEU A 391 10.20 7.60 22.84
C LEU A 391 9.91 9.12 22.84
N VAL A 392 9.97 9.71 21.64
CA VAL A 392 9.53 11.06 21.33
C VAL A 392 8.53 10.95 20.18
N GLU A 393 7.25 10.91 20.53
CA GLU A 393 6.17 10.83 19.57
C GLU A 393 5.63 12.23 19.26
N TYR A 394 5.39 12.54 18.00
CA TYR A 394 4.74 13.76 17.58
C TYR A 394 3.85 13.51 16.36
N GLU A 395 2.60 13.12 16.65
CA GLU A 395 1.53 12.93 15.70
C GLU A 395 0.58 14.15 15.71
N VAL A 396 1.14 15.36 15.64
CA VAL A 396 0.29 16.52 15.36
C VAL A 396 0.13 16.62 13.85
N ARG A 397 -1.12 16.52 13.41
CA ARG A 397 -1.51 16.73 12.03
C ARG A 397 -2.18 18.10 11.94
N PRO A 398 -1.50 19.14 11.43
CA PRO A 398 -2.07 20.49 11.37
C PRO A 398 -3.19 20.64 10.33
N VAL A 399 -3.29 19.69 9.38
CA VAL A 399 -4.27 19.71 8.30
C VAL A 399 -5.17 18.47 8.39
N PRO A 400 -6.50 18.60 8.54
CA PRO A 400 -7.38 17.44 8.68
C PRO A 400 -7.40 16.61 7.38
N ILE A 401 -7.58 15.29 7.49
CA ILE A 401 -7.83 14.42 6.34
C ILE A 401 -9.28 13.97 6.33
N GLU A 402 -9.96 14.11 5.20
CA GLU A 402 -11.23 13.43 4.93
C GLU A 402 -10.95 12.17 4.12
N ARG A 403 -11.36 11.00 4.66
CA ARG A 403 -11.26 9.71 3.96
C ARG A 403 -12.60 9.37 3.32
N HIS A 404 -12.58 9.04 2.04
CA HIS A 404 -13.75 8.70 1.24
C HIS A 404 -13.63 7.28 0.70
N LEU A 405 -14.69 6.49 0.81
CA LEU A 405 -14.77 5.14 0.27
C LEU A 405 -15.82 5.11 -0.86
N ILE A 406 -15.41 4.71 -2.05
CA ILE A 406 -16.29 4.62 -3.23
C ILE A 406 -16.13 3.25 -3.87
N PHE A 407 -17.24 2.53 -4.00
CA PHE A 407 -17.28 1.25 -4.71
C PHE A 407 -17.40 1.51 -6.21
N SER A 408 -16.39 1.14 -7.00
CA SER A 408 -16.36 1.41 -8.44
C SER A 408 -15.57 0.35 -9.22
N SER A 409 -15.98 0.08 -10.45
CA SER A 409 -15.39 -0.97 -11.30
C SER A 409 -15.06 -0.46 -12.70
N GLY A 410 -14.07 -1.10 -13.34
CA GLY A 410 -13.79 -0.94 -14.78
C GLY A 410 -13.68 0.51 -15.30
N GLY A 411 -14.40 0.81 -16.38
CA GLY A 411 -14.33 2.11 -17.06
C GLY A 411 -14.89 3.29 -16.25
N GLU A 412 -15.83 3.04 -15.35
CA GLU A 412 -16.41 4.06 -14.47
C GLU A 412 -15.36 4.63 -13.51
N LYS A 413 -14.52 3.75 -12.97
CA LYS A 413 -13.39 4.10 -12.10
C LYS A 413 -12.44 5.10 -12.75
N ARG A 414 -12.10 4.90 -14.04
CA ARG A 414 -11.24 5.83 -14.81
C ARG A 414 -11.89 7.20 -15.00
N ARG A 415 -13.19 7.24 -15.28
CA ARG A 415 -13.94 8.49 -15.43
C ARG A 415 -13.97 9.26 -14.11
N LEU A 416 -14.23 8.55 -13.01
CA LEU A 416 -14.24 9.11 -11.66
C LEU A 416 -12.88 9.74 -11.29
N MET A 417 -11.77 9.02 -11.52
CA MET A 417 -10.43 9.57 -11.24
C MET A 417 -10.15 10.86 -12.01
N ARG A 418 -10.49 10.94 -13.29
CA ARG A 418 -10.33 12.19 -14.07
C ARG A 418 -11.14 13.33 -13.50
N GLN A 419 -12.36 13.05 -13.04
CA GLN A 419 -13.20 14.04 -12.39
C GLN A 419 -12.58 14.52 -11.08
N LEU A 420 -12.19 13.60 -10.18
CA LEU A 420 -11.56 13.93 -8.90
C LEU A 420 -10.25 14.71 -9.08
N VAL A 421 -9.43 14.37 -10.08
CA VAL A 421 -8.19 15.11 -10.40
C VAL A 421 -8.52 16.54 -10.83
N LYS A 422 -9.50 16.71 -11.71
CA LYS A 422 -9.92 18.03 -12.21
C LYS A 422 -10.51 18.87 -11.08
N ASP A 423 -11.33 18.28 -10.24
CA ASP A 423 -11.95 18.95 -9.09
C ASP A 423 -10.87 19.41 -8.10
N ALA A 424 -9.90 18.54 -7.77
CA ALA A 424 -8.76 18.90 -6.93
C ALA A 424 -7.93 20.05 -7.53
N GLN A 425 -7.64 20.01 -8.83
CA GLN A 425 -6.87 21.06 -9.51
C GLN A 425 -7.60 22.42 -9.51
N SER A 426 -8.94 22.42 -9.51
CA SER A 426 -9.74 23.64 -9.47
C SER A 426 -9.78 24.31 -8.09
N LEU A 427 -9.36 23.60 -7.04
CA LEU A 427 -9.30 24.12 -5.69
C LEU A 427 -7.95 24.82 -5.46
N THR A 428 -8.01 26.04 -4.95
CA THR A 428 -6.85 26.78 -4.48
C THR A 428 -6.98 26.95 -2.97
N SER A 429 -5.91 26.62 -2.25
CA SER A 429 -5.86 26.76 -0.80
C SER A 429 -5.83 28.23 -0.37
N SER A 430 -6.06 28.47 0.93
CA SER A 430 -5.89 29.78 1.55
C SER A 430 -4.49 30.39 1.37
N THR A 431 -3.47 29.56 1.12
CA THR A 431 -2.09 29.98 0.87
C THR A 431 -1.76 30.16 -0.61
N GLY A 432 -2.76 30.04 -1.50
CA GLY A 432 -2.62 30.26 -2.94
C GLY A 432 -2.10 29.05 -3.72
N TYR A 433 -2.07 27.86 -3.12
CA TYR A 433 -1.59 26.64 -3.76
C TYR A 433 -2.72 25.91 -4.48
N SER A 434 -2.55 25.59 -5.76
CA SER A 434 -3.51 24.77 -6.51
C SER A 434 -3.40 23.30 -6.12
N GLY A 435 -4.53 22.61 -6.05
CA GLY A 435 -4.54 21.20 -5.67
C GLY A 435 -3.79 20.30 -6.64
N GLN A 436 -3.13 19.29 -6.08
CA GLN A 436 -2.40 18.26 -6.81
C GLN A 436 -2.74 16.88 -6.26
N THR A 437 -2.68 15.87 -7.13
CA THR A 437 -3.14 14.51 -6.84
C THR A 437 -2.02 13.48 -6.95
N ILE A 438 -1.95 12.55 -6.00
CA ILE A 438 -1.18 11.31 -6.13
C ILE A 438 -2.17 10.15 -6.30
N ILE A 439 -1.95 9.29 -7.30
CA ILE A 439 -2.76 8.10 -7.56
C ILE A 439 -1.91 6.85 -7.34
N PHE A 440 -2.28 6.01 -6.38
CA PHE A 440 -1.65 4.71 -6.12
C PHE A 440 -2.35 3.61 -6.92
N THR A 441 -1.57 2.80 -7.65
CA THR A 441 -2.04 1.67 -8.45
C THR A 441 -1.10 0.47 -8.31
N ASN A 442 -1.52 -0.69 -8.82
CA ASN A 442 -0.89 -1.98 -8.55
C ASN A 442 0.30 -2.34 -9.44
N SER A 443 0.47 -1.70 -10.61
CA SER A 443 1.50 -2.10 -11.57
C SER A 443 2.05 -0.94 -12.37
N ARG A 444 3.32 -1.05 -12.80
CA ARG A 444 4.03 -0.03 -13.58
C ARG A 444 3.34 0.25 -14.92
N LYS A 445 2.86 -0.79 -15.60
CA LYS A 445 2.07 -0.63 -16.82
C LYS A 445 0.79 0.17 -16.56
N ASN A 446 0.08 -0.13 -15.47
CA ASN A 446 -1.12 0.64 -15.13
C ASN A 446 -0.77 2.08 -14.74
N CYS A 447 0.41 2.34 -14.13
CA CYS A 447 0.88 3.72 -13.92
C CYS A 447 0.93 4.50 -15.23
N TYR A 448 1.57 3.95 -16.27
CA TYR A 448 1.61 4.60 -17.60
C TYR A 448 0.21 4.71 -18.21
N ALA A 449 -0.56 3.62 -18.24
CA ALA A 449 -1.89 3.62 -18.83
C ALA A 449 -2.89 4.59 -18.16
N LEU A 450 -2.72 4.85 -16.87
CA LEU A 450 -3.51 5.84 -16.14
C LEU A 450 -2.98 7.25 -16.36
N ALA A 451 -1.65 7.45 -16.28
CA ALA A 451 -1.02 8.74 -16.53
C ALA A 451 -1.34 9.27 -17.94
N ASP A 452 -1.24 8.43 -18.97
CA ASP A 452 -1.58 8.79 -20.35
C ASP A 452 -3.07 9.16 -20.52
N SER A 453 -3.92 8.62 -19.65
CA SER A 453 -5.37 8.85 -19.69
C SER A 453 -5.82 10.09 -18.91
N ILE A 454 -4.90 10.76 -18.19
CA ILE A 454 -5.16 11.93 -17.34
C ILE A 454 -4.25 13.09 -17.80
N PRO A 455 -4.80 14.15 -18.40
CA PRO A 455 -4.00 15.30 -18.82
C PRO A 455 -3.21 15.91 -17.65
N GLY A 456 -1.91 16.16 -17.86
CA GLY A 456 -1.04 16.73 -16.82
C GLY A 456 -0.60 15.74 -15.74
N ALA A 457 -0.75 14.43 -15.99
CA ALA A 457 -0.24 13.36 -15.14
C ALA A 457 1.10 12.79 -15.63
N ALA A 458 1.91 12.28 -14.71
CA ALA A 458 3.13 11.52 -15.01
C ALA A 458 3.19 10.20 -14.22
N ALA A 459 3.75 9.16 -14.82
CA ALA A 459 4.01 7.90 -14.13
C ALA A 459 5.30 7.98 -13.30
N TYR A 460 5.28 7.49 -12.06
CA TYR A 460 6.41 7.47 -11.15
C TYR A 460 6.55 6.09 -10.48
N HIS A 461 7.64 5.36 -10.70
CA HIS A 461 7.83 4.03 -10.10
C HIS A 461 9.31 3.66 -9.98
N ALA A 462 9.61 2.56 -9.26
CA ALA A 462 10.97 2.12 -8.97
C ALA A 462 11.84 1.81 -10.20
N GLY A 463 11.22 1.38 -11.31
CA GLY A 463 11.91 1.12 -12.58
C GLY A 463 12.44 2.36 -13.33
N LEU A 464 12.11 3.59 -12.88
CA LEU A 464 12.63 4.84 -13.46
C LEU A 464 14.04 5.14 -12.98
N GLN A 465 14.85 5.74 -13.84
CA GLN A 465 16.19 6.20 -13.47
C GLN A 465 16.13 7.39 -12.52
N TYR A 466 17.19 7.60 -11.74
CA TYR A 466 17.29 8.73 -10.82
C TYR A 466 17.07 10.10 -11.49
N PRO A 467 17.65 10.41 -12.67
CA PRO A 467 17.40 11.69 -13.34
C PRO A 467 15.93 11.88 -13.76
N GLU A 468 15.26 10.80 -14.17
CA GLU A 468 13.85 10.84 -14.56
C GLU A 468 12.96 11.09 -13.35
N ARG A 469 13.19 10.38 -12.24
CA ARG A 469 12.50 10.59 -10.97
C ARG A 469 12.65 12.03 -10.49
N LYS A 470 13.89 12.53 -10.45
CA LYS A 470 14.19 13.91 -10.04
C LYS A 470 13.47 14.94 -10.92
N ARG A 471 13.44 14.74 -12.24
CA ARG A 471 12.72 15.63 -13.15
C ARG A 471 11.22 15.65 -12.87
N ILE A 472 10.61 14.50 -12.61
CA ILE A 472 9.17 14.41 -12.28
C ILE A 472 8.90 15.11 -10.94
N GLU A 473 9.75 14.89 -9.94
CA GLU A 473 9.68 15.56 -8.63
C GLU A 473 9.75 17.09 -8.77
N GLU A 474 10.70 17.60 -9.55
CA GLU A 474 10.85 19.05 -9.83
C GLU A 474 9.60 19.61 -10.54
N LEU A 475 9.12 18.94 -11.59
CA LEU A 475 7.93 19.37 -12.33
C LEU A 475 6.67 19.36 -11.45
N PHE A 476 6.55 18.40 -10.55
CA PHE A 476 5.43 18.33 -9.61
C PHE A 476 5.54 19.42 -8.55
N GLY A 477 6.71 19.61 -7.94
CA GLY A 477 6.92 20.67 -6.94
C GLY A 477 6.68 22.08 -7.49
N GLU A 478 7.02 22.32 -8.76
CA GLU A 478 6.76 23.57 -9.49
C GLU A 478 5.30 23.73 -9.96
N GLY A 479 4.45 22.71 -9.78
CA GLY A 479 3.06 22.72 -10.25
C GLY A 479 2.89 22.64 -11.77
N LYS A 480 3.94 22.25 -12.52
CA LYS A 480 3.86 22.04 -13.99
C LYS A 480 3.16 20.74 -14.37
N ILE A 481 3.23 19.75 -13.49
CA ILE A 481 2.36 18.58 -13.50
C ILE A 481 1.53 18.58 -12.22
N HIS A 482 0.27 18.18 -12.33
CA HIS A 482 -0.67 18.24 -11.20
C HIS A 482 -1.01 16.86 -10.67
N THR A 483 -0.63 15.79 -11.39
CA THR A 483 -0.92 14.42 -11.00
C THR A 483 0.30 13.53 -11.16
N VAL A 484 0.54 12.67 -10.17
CA VAL A 484 1.51 11.58 -10.27
C VAL A 484 0.80 10.26 -10.05
N VAL A 485 1.01 9.31 -10.95
CA VAL A 485 0.51 7.94 -10.82
C VAL A 485 1.66 7.02 -10.45
N THR A 486 1.52 6.27 -9.37
CA THR A 486 2.64 5.52 -8.77
C THR A 486 2.24 4.16 -8.20
N THR A 487 3.22 3.30 -7.98
CA THR A 487 3.11 2.07 -7.18
C THR A 487 3.62 2.34 -5.74
N ALA A 488 4.13 1.33 -5.04
CA ALA A 488 4.75 1.49 -3.72
C ALA A 488 6.02 2.37 -3.71
N ALA A 489 6.59 2.70 -4.88
CA ALA A 489 7.87 3.42 -4.99
C ALA A 489 7.88 4.79 -4.30
N LEU A 490 6.71 5.42 -4.20
CA LEU A 490 6.57 6.74 -3.60
C LEU A 490 6.53 6.67 -2.07
N ALA A 491 6.32 5.50 -1.45
CA ALA A 491 6.28 5.34 0.01
C ALA A 491 7.61 5.74 0.68
N ALA A 492 8.75 5.51 0.03
CA ALA A 492 10.09 5.66 0.61
C ALA A 492 10.73 7.06 0.45
N GLY A 493 10.16 8.08 1.09
CA GLY A 493 10.91 9.30 1.46
C GLY A 493 11.07 10.40 0.38
N VAL A 494 10.28 10.38 -0.70
CA VAL A 494 10.25 11.47 -1.70
C VAL A 494 9.14 12.47 -1.40
N ASP A 495 9.42 13.76 -1.57
CA ASP A 495 8.56 14.86 -1.14
C ASP A 495 7.62 15.37 -2.25
N PHE A 496 6.44 14.79 -2.36
CA PHE A 496 5.37 15.23 -3.27
C PHE A 496 4.25 15.92 -2.46
N PRO A 497 4.14 17.27 -2.48
CA PRO A 497 3.05 17.97 -1.79
C PRO A 497 1.71 17.75 -2.52
N ALA A 498 0.86 16.85 -2.02
CA ALA A 498 -0.45 16.60 -2.61
C ALA A 498 -1.60 17.06 -1.71
N SER A 499 -2.60 17.69 -2.30
CA SER A 499 -3.86 17.98 -1.61
C SER A 499 -4.76 16.74 -1.57
N GLN A 500 -4.56 15.83 -2.53
CA GLN A 500 -5.39 14.65 -2.74
C GLN A 500 -4.56 13.39 -2.97
N VAL A 501 -4.98 12.30 -2.33
CA VAL A 501 -4.50 10.94 -2.62
C VAL A 501 -5.67 10.09 -3.10
N ILE A 502 -5.46 9.31 -4.17
CA ILE A 502 -6.43 8.34 -4.68
C ILE A 502 -5.78 6.96 -4.66
N PHE A 503 -6.40 6.00 -3.96
CA PHE A 503 -6.10 4.59 -4.11
C PHE A 503 -6.94 4.03 -5.23
N GLU A 504 -6.35 3.91 -6.42
CA GLU A 504 -6.95 3.19 -7.53
C GLU A 504 -6.91 1.69 -7.26
N SER A 505 -5.86 1.16 -6.63
CA SER A 505 -5.86 -0.21 -6.17
C SER A 505 -5.27 -0.31 -4.77
N LEU A 506 -5.79 -1.27 -3.99
CA LEU A 506 -5.28 -1.61 -2.66
C LEU A 506 -4.30 -2.79 -2.70
N ALA A 507 -3.88 -3.20 -3.89
CA ALA A 507 -2.83 -4.19 -4.08
C ALA A 507 -1.58 -3.58 -4.71
N MET A 508 -0.41 -4.12 -4.36
CA MET A 508 0.87 -3.88 -5.00
C MET A 508 1.31 -5.17 -5.68
N GLY A 509 1.31 -5.18 -7.02
CA GLY A 509 1.41 -6.43 -7.78
C GLY A 509 0.21 -7.33 -7.54
N ILE A 510 0.42 -8.42 -6.79
CA ILE A 510 -0.59 -9.41 -6.41
C ILE A 510 -0.89 -9.43 -4.91
N GLU A 511 -0.17 -8.64 -4.11
CA GLU A 511 -0.28 -8.62 -2.65
C GLU A 511 -1.11 -7.44 -2.18
N TRP A 512 -1.93 -7.65 -1.17
CA TRP A 512 -2.73 -6.59 -0.54
C TRP A 512 -1.83 -5.68 0.30
N LEU A 513 -2.13 -4.39 0.29
CA LEU A 513 -1.52 -3.43 1.20
C LEU A 513 -1.80 -3.85 2.65
N ASN A 514 -0.81 -3.69 3.51
CA ASN A 514 -1.02 -3.74 4.95
C ASN A 514 -1.41 -2.35 5.51
N VAL A 515 -1.84 -2.30 6.77
CA VAL A 515 -2.27 -1.05 7.45
C VAL A 515 -1.14 -0.02 7.50
N HIS A 516 0.10 -0.45 7.61
CA HIS A 516 1.27 0.42 7.67
C HIS A 516 1.50 1.14 6.33
N GLU A 517 1.60 0.38 5.24
CA GLU A 517 1.75 0.90 3.87
C GLU A 517 0.60 1.84 3.50
N PHE A 518 -0.63 1.44 3.82
CA PHE A 518 -1.82 2.26 3.60
C PHE A 518 -1.71 3.61 4.31
N ASN A 519 -1.32 3.64 5.59
CA ASN A 519 -1.16 4.87 6.34
C ASN A 519 0.01 5.74 5.84
N GLN A 520 1.13 5.15 5.42
CA GLN A 520 2.23 5.89 4.80
C GLN A 520 1.79 6.59 3.50
N MET A 521 1.06 5.89 2.65
CA MET A 521 0.55 6.41 1.38
C MET A 521 -0.52 7.48 1.61
N LEU A 522 -1.44 7.22 2.54
CA LEU A 522 -2.52 8.14 2.94
C LEU A 522 -1.96 9.43 3.55
N GLY A 523 -0.86 9.33 4.31
CA GLY A 523 -0.21 10.46 4.97
C GLY A 523 0.30 11.55 4.04
N ARG A 524 0.36 11.30 2.73
CA ARG A 524 0.77 12.26 1.70
C ARG A 524 -0.32 13.28 1.34
N ALA A 525 -1.56 13.05 1.75
CA ALA A 525 -2.65 14.01 1.55
C ALA A 525 -2.62 15.12 2.61
N GLY A 526 -2.68 16.37 2.14
CA GLY A 526 -2.83 17.56 2.99
C GLY A 526 -1.53 17.93 3.71
N ARG A 527 -0.86 19.00 3.24
CA ARG A 527 0.44 19.43 3.74
C ARG A 527 0.32 20.80 4.43
N PRO A 528 0.83 20.95 5.67
CA PRO A 528 0.84 22.24 6.36
C PRO A 528 1.51 23.34 5.53
N GLY A 529 0.88 24.51 5.47
CA GLY A 529 1.34 25.66 4.70
C GLY A 529 0.98 25.63 3.21
N TYR A 530 0.53 24.49 2.68
CA TYR A 530 0.11 24.35 1.28
C TYR A 530 -1.39 24.11 1.13
N HIS A 531 -2.01 23.35 2.04
CA HIS A 531 -3.38 22.86 1.90
C HIS A 531 -4.22 23.13 3.16
N ASP A 532 -5.49 23.45 2.98
CA ASP A 532 -6.45 23.65 4.09
C ASP A 532 -7.01 22.33 4.63
N LYS A 533 -7.05 21.30 3.78
CA LYS A 533 -7.44 19.93 4.11
C LYS A 533 -6.77 18.93 3.16
N GLY A 534 -6.62 17.68 3.60
CA GLY A 534 -6.22 16.55 2.76
C GLY A 534 -7.45 15.73 2.36
N LEU A 535 -7.53 15.32 1.11
CA LEU A 535 -8.58 14.42 0.61
C LEU A 535 -7.98 13.07 0.26
N VAL A 536 -8.62 11.99 0.71
CA VAL A 536 -8.19 10.62 0.41
C VAL A 536 -9.37 9.84 -0.15
N TYR A 537 -9.26 9.35 -1.37
CA TYR A 537 -10.30 8.54 -2.03
C TYR A 537 -9.83 7.10 -2.20
N ILE A 538 -10.57 6.16 -1.63
CA ILE A 538 -10.38 4.72 -1.82
C ILE A 538 -11.40 4.24 -2.85
N LEU A 539 -10.93 3.84 -4.02
CA LEU A 539 -11.77 3.35 -5.11
C LEU A 539 -11.75 1.82 -5.14
N ALA A 540 -12.52 1.19 -4.24
CA ALA A 540 -12.54 -0.25 -4.08
C ALA A 540 -13.41 -0.92 -5.15
N GLU A 541 -12.90 -1.95 -5.82
CA GLU A 541 -13.67 -2.73 -6.79
C GLU A 541 -14.36 -3.92 -6.10
N PRO A 542 -15.71 -3.95 -6.04
CA PRO A 542 -16.43 -5.01 -5.36
C PRO A 542 -16.10 -6.40 -5.91
N GLY A 543 -15.78 -7.33 -5.01
CA GLY A 543 -15.55 -8.74 -5.36
C GLY A 543 -14.25 -9.02 -6.12
N ARG A 544 -13.44 -8.01 -6.45
CA ARG A 544 -12.14 -8.18 -7.12
C ARG A 544 -11.14 -8.86 -6.19
N LYS A 545 -10.44 -9.87 -6.69
CA LYS A 545 -9.36 -10.59 -5.97
C LYS A 545 -8.09 -10.58 -6.79
N PHE A 546 -6.93 -10.42 -6.15
CA PHE A 546 -5.62 -10.37 -6.83
C PHE A 546 -4.81 -11.66 -6.69
N SER A 547 -5.08 -12.45 -5.63
CA SER A 547 -4.46 -13.75 -5.42
C SER A 547 -5.54 -14.82 -5.24
N SER A 548 -5.33 -16.00 -5.82
CA SER A 548 -6.16 -17.18 -5.58
C SER A 548 -5.95 -17.76 -4.17
N ALA A 549 -4.84 -17.42 -3.50
CA ALA A 549 -4.47 -17.94 -2.18
C ALA A 549 -5.10 -17.17 -1.01
N ARG A 550 -5.27 -15.84 -1.14
CA ARG A 550 -5.97 -15.02 -0.13
C ARG A 550 -7.40 -14.77 -0.61
N GLY A 551 -8.38 -15.39 0.06
CA GLY A 551 -9.78 -15.41 -0.36
C GLY A 551 -10.53 -14.08 -0.27
N GLU A 552 -9.87 -13.01 0.20
CA GLU A 552 -10.46 -11.69 0.48
C GLU A 552 -10.64 -10.86 -0.81
N SER A 553 -11.70 -10.06 -0.88
CA SER A 553 -11.94 -9.11 -1.98
C SER A 553 -11.45 -7.69 -1.65
N GLU A 554 -11.19 -6.87 -2.68
CA GLU A 554 -10.65 -5.51 -2.53
C GLU A 554 -11.50 -4.63 -1.60
N ASP A 555 -12.82 -4.80 -1.62
CA ASP A 555 -13.74 -4.07 -0.74
C ASP A 555 -13.71 -4.55 0.72
N GLU A 556 -13.37 -5.81 0.98
CA GLU A 556 -13.11 -6.30 2.34
C GLU A 556 -11.81 -5.70 2.89
N VAL A 557 -10.75 -5.72 2.07
CA VAL A 557 -9.45 -5.13 2.39
C VAL A 557 -9.56 -3.63 2.61
N ALA A 558 -10.33 -2.91 1.78
CA ALA A 558 -10.58 -1.47 1.96
C ALA A 558 -11.13 -1.16 3.35
N LEU A 559 -12.12 -1.92 3.80
CA LEU A 559 -12.73 -1.73 5.11
C LEU A 559 -11.81 -2.15 6.25
N ALA A 560 -11.05 -3.23 6.06
CA ALA A 560 -10.03 -3.66 7.03
C ALA A 560 -8.95 -2.58 7.21
N LEU A 561 -8.44 -1.99 6.13
CA LEU A 561 -7.45 -0.92 6.17
C LEU A 561 -7.99 0.37 6.80
N LEU A 562 -9.24 0.73 6.50
CA LEU A 562 -9.88 1.93 7.05
C LEU A 562 -10.18 1.81 8.56
N HIS A 563 -10.48 0.60 9.03
CA HIS A 563 -10.75 0.28 10.44
C HIS A 563 -9.51 -0.16 11.23
N GLY A 564 -8.46 -0.63 10.54
CA GLY A 564 -7.31 -1.30 11.14
C GLY A 564 -6.53 -0.40 12.08
N GLN A 565 -6.22 -0.93 13.26
CA GLN A 565 -5.20 -0.37 14.13
C GLN A 565 -3.85 -0.95 13.72
N MET A 566 -2.75 -0.20 13.89
CA MET A 566 -1.41 -0.72 13.61
C MET A 566 -1.15 -1.91 14.55
N GLU A 567 -0.98 -3.11 13.98
CA GLU A 567 -0.69 -4.32 14.75
C GLU A 567 0.78 -4.34 15.20
N ASP A 568 1.03 -5.02 16.32
CA ASP A 568 2.37 -5.27 16.87
C ASP A 568 3.00 -6.43 16.09
N VAL A 569 3.72 -6.11 15.02
CA VAL A 569 4.51 -7.12 14.32
C VAL A 569 5.94 -7.00 14.81
N ALA A 570 6.32 -7.90 15.72
CA ALA A 570 7.73 -8.12 15.96
C ALA A 570 8.36 -8.67 14.67
N PRO A 571 9.56 -8.22 14.28
CA PRO A 571 10.25 -8.81 13.15
C PRO A 571 10.51 -10.30 13.43
N GLU A 572 9.88 -11.17 12.65
CA GLU A 572 10.17 -12.60 12.60
C GLU A 572 11.02 -12.85 11.35
N PHE A 573 12.15 -13.52 11.52
CA PHE A 573 13.08 -13.79 10.42
C PHE A 573 13.04 -15.25 10.01
N GLU A 574 13.12 -15.49 8.71
CA GLU A 574 13.26 -16.85 8.18
C GLU A 574 14.60 -17.47 8.60
N GLU A 575 14.70 -18.80 8.58
CA GLU A 575 15.90 -19.51 9.04
C GLU A 575 17.17 -19.02 8.31
N ALA A 576 17.14 -18.85 6.99
CA ALA A 576 18.28 -18.36 6.22
C ALA A 576 18.74 -16.96 6.67
N GLN A 577 17.79 -16.07 6.96
CA GLN A 577 18.06 -14.71 7.43
C GLN A 577 18.66 -14.71 8.83
N GLN A 578 18.15 -15.56 9.72
CA GLN A 578 18.71 -15.75 11.06
C GLN A 578 20.16 -16.26 11.00
N LEU A 579 20.43 -17.23 10.13
CA LEU A 579 21.78 -17.78 9.95
C LEU A 579 22.75 -16.73 9.39
N GLU A 580 22.30 -15.90 8.44
CA GLU A 580 23.10 -14.78 7.91
C GLU A 580 23.52 -13.82 9.04
N GLU A 581 22.57 -13.39 9.88
CA GLU A 581 22.83 -12.43 10.94
C GLU A 581 23.65 -13.03 12.10
N VAL A 582 23.42 -14.29 12.47
CA VAL A 582 24.26 -14.98 13.46
C VAL A 582 25.70 -15.10 12.96
N LEU A 583 25.91 -15.41 11.68
CA LEU A 583 27.24 -15.45 11.08
C LEU A 583 27.90 -14.08 11.08
N ALA A 584 27.18 -13.03 10.70
CA ALA A 584 27.67 -11.66 10.73
C ALA A 584 28.04 -11.21 12.16
N ASN A 585 27.23 -11.57 13.16
CA ASN A 585 27.50 -11.34 14.56
C ASN A 585 28.74 -12.11 15.04
N ALA A 586 28.93 -13.35 14.60
CA ALA A 586 30.13 -14.13 14.90
C ALA A 586 31.40 -13.50 14.31
N VAL A 587 31.31 -12.85 13.15
CA VAL A 587 32.43 -12.12 12.56
C VAL A 587 32.78 -10.85 13.32
N ALA A 588 31.76 -10.12 13.81
CA ALA A 588 31.94 -8.92 14.61
C ALA A 588 32.42 -9.20 16.05
N ALA A 589 31.96 -10.30 16.64
CA ALA A 589 32.33 -10.71 17.99
C ALA A 589 33.79 -11.19 18.07
N ARG A 590 34.43 -10.91 19.22
CA ARG A 590 35.77 -11.40 19.57
C ARG A 590 35.75 -12.53 20.60
N SER A 591 34.58 -12.79 21.20
CA SER A 591 34.40 -13.82 22.21
C SER A 591 32.99 -14.38 22.20
N ARG A 592 32.79 -15.55 22.81
CA ARG A 592 31.46 -16.12 23.04
C ARG A 592 30.52 -15.14 23.74
N LYS A 593 31.03 -14.46 24.77
CA LYS A 593 30.24 -13.49 25.56
C LYS A 593 29.78 -12.30 24.71
N GLU A 594 30.64 -11.79 23.82
CA GLU A 594 30.25 -10.73 22.89
C GLU A 594 29.21 -11.21 21.88
N LEU A 595 29.34 -12.46 21.39
CA LEU A 595 28.35 -13.05 20.50
C LEU A 595 26.99 -13.24 21.18
N ASP A 596 26.96 -13.73 22.41
CA ASP A 596 25.73 -13.86 23.20
C ASP A 596 25.07 -12.49 23.42
N ASN A 597 25.88 -11.44 23.69
CA ASN A 597 25.39 -10.07 23.82
C ASN A 597 24.84 -9.52 22.49
N LEU A 598 25.56 -9.71 21.37
CA LEU A 598 25.08 -9.29 20.04
C LEU A 598 23.76 -9.97 19.68
N HIS A 599 23.66 -11.26 19.97
CA HIS A 599 22.46 -12.03 19.72
C HIS A 599 21.27 -11.47 20.53
N GLN A 600 21.46 -11.18 21.82
CA GLN A 600 20.43 -10.54 22.66
C GLN A 600 20.03 -9.13 22.19
N LEU A 601 20.98 -8.37 21.64
CA LEU A 601 20.73 -7.03 21.08
C LEU A 601 20.07 -7.07 19.70
N THR A 602 20.20 -8.18 18.97
CA THR A 602 19.60 -8.33 17.64
C THR A 602 18.13 -8.67 17.80
N LEU A 603 17.26 -7.76 17.39
CA LEU A 603 15.81 -7.96 17.45
C LEU A 603 15.40 -9.07 16.46
N GLY A 604 14.60 -10.05 16.89
CA GLY A 604 14.02 -11.06 16.00
C GLY A 604 14.84 -12.34 15.78
N LEU A 605 15.96 -12.52 16.48
CA LEU A 605 16.68 -13.81 16.45
C LEU A 605 16.09 -14.83 17.44
N ASP A 606 16.08 -16.10 17.03
CA ASP A 606 15.64 -17.23 17.84
C ASP A 606 16.81 -17.87 18.64
N ASP A 607 17.00 -19.19 18.59
CA ASP A 607 18.01 -19.89 19.37
C ASP A 607 19.42 -19.83 18.72
N LEU A 608 20.33 -19.06 19.33
CA LEU A 608 21.74 -19.00 18.94
C LEU A 608 22.41 -20.39 18.86
N GLY A 609 22.03 -21.32 19.75
CA GLY A 609 22.61 -22.65 19.79
C GLY A 609 22.34 -23.45 18.51
N SER A 610 21.09 -23.44 18.05
CA SER A 610 20.64 -24.06 16.80
C SER A 610 21.34 -23.42 15.60
N ALA A 611 21.34 -22.09 15.51
CA ALA A 611 21.96 -21.37 14.41
C ALA A 611 23.46 -21.70 14.27
N LEU A 612 24.20 -21.75 15.38
CA LEU A 612 25.62 -22.11 15.35
C LEU A 612 25.87 -23.57 14.95
N LYS A 613 24.97 -24.50 15.29
CA LYS A 613 25.05 -25.89 14.82
C LYS A 613 24.90 -25.96 13.30
N SER A 614 23.90 -25.25 12.74
CA SER A 614 23.69 -25.18 11.30
C SER A 614 24.89 -24.53 10.58
N LEU A 615 25.40 -23.40 11.09
CA LEU A 615 26.60 -22.75 10.55
C LEU A 615 27.86 -23.63 10.66
N THR A 616 27.99 -24.42 11.72
CA THR A 616 29.11 -25.37 11.89
C THR A 616 29.01 -26.49 10.86
N LYS A 617 27.79 -27.01 10.62
CA LYS A 617 27.52 -28.03 9.59
C LYS A 617 27.85 -27.51 8.19
N ALA A 618 27.58 -26.23 7.92
CA ALA A 618 27.94 -25.55 6.68
C ALA A 618 29.44 -25.16 6.59
N GLY A 619 30.25 -25.41 7.63
CA GLY A 619 31.67 -25.07 7.65
C GLY A 619 31.98 -23.57 7.76
N LEU A 620 31.00 -22.76 8.13
CA LEU A 620 31.13 -21.29 8.21
C LEU A 620 31.65 -20.82 9.58
N VAL A 621 31.45 -21.62 10.62
CA VAL A 621 32.00 -21.36 11.96
C VAL A 621 32.62 -22.61 12.57
N LYS A 622 33.55 -22.42 13.50
CA LYS A 622 34.07 -23.45 14.41
C LYS A 622 33.73 -23.03 15.84
N GLY A 623 32.66 -23.61 16.38
CA GLY A 623 32.10 -23.18 17.66
C GLY A 623 31.48 -21.78 17.54
N VAL A 624 32.24 -20.75 17.89
CA VAL A 624 31.83 -19.33 17.72
C VAL A 624 32.72 -18.53 16.81
N GLU A 625 33.87 -19.08 16.41
CA GLU A 625 34.81 -18.36 15.56
C GLU A 625 34.44 -18.58 14.09
N PRO A 626 34.34 -17.52 13.28
CA PRO A 626 34.10 -17.67 11.85
C PRO A 626 35.31 -18.34 11.19
N THR A 627 35.06 -19.26 10.26
CA THR A 627 36.10 -19.76 9.36
C THR A 627 36.47 -18.69 8.33
N LEU A 628 37.54 -18.89 7.55
CA LEU A 628 37.84 -18.00 6.42
C LEU A 628 36.67 -17.95 5.41
N LEU A 629 35.98 -19.08 5.24
CA LEU A 629 34.81 -19.17 4.37
C LEU A 629 33.62 -18.41 4.97
N GLY A 630 33.36 -18.57 6.27
CA GLY A 630 32.33 -17.81 6.97
C GLY A 630 32.59 -16.30 6.99
N ALA A 631 33.85 -15.88 7.14
CA ALA A 631 34.23 -14.47 7.06
C ALA A 631 34.01 -13.90 5.66
N ALA A 632 34.34 -14.66 4.60
CA ALA A 632 34.04 -14.27 3.22
C ALA A 632 32.54 -14.19 2.96
N ALA A 633 31.76 -15.19 3.41
CA ALA A 633 30.31 -15.21 3.28
C ALA A 633 29.66 -13.99 3.96
N ALA A 634 30.01 -13.72 5.22
CA ALA A 634 29.51 -12.57 5.95
C ALA A 634 29.83 -11.24 5.26
N ALA A 635 31.07 -11.07 4.76
CA ALA A 635 31.50 -9.84 4.08
C ALA A 635 30.69 -9.52 2.81
N HIS A 636 30.07 -10.54 2.21
CA HIS A 636 29.27 -10.44 0.99
C HIS A 636 27.77 -10.68 1.20
N PHE A 637 27.30 -10.76 2.46
CA PHE A 637 25.89 -11.00 2.79
C PHE A 637 25.34 -12.30 2.18
N LEU A 638 26.17 -13.34 2.11
CA LEU A 638 25.75 -14.65 1.62
C LEU A 638 25.13 -15.46 2.75
N SER A 639 23.97 -16.04 2.47
CA SER A 639 23.37 -17.09 3.26
C SER A 639 24.19 -18.39 3.17
N PRO A 640 24.05 -19.32 4.13
CA PRO A 640 24.75 -20.60 4.06
C PRO A 640 24.42 -21.43 2.81
N GLU A 641 23.18 -21.36 2.33
CA GLU A 641 22.73 -22.08 1.13
C GLU A 641 23.39 -21.54 -0.15
N GLU A 642 23.56 -20.23 -0.25
CA GLU A 642 24.28 -19.60 -1.36
C GLU A 642 25.76 -20.01 -1.36
N VAL A 643 26.40 -20.05 -0.18
CA VAL A 643 27.80 -20.50 -0.07
C VAL A 643 27.94 -21.96 -0.50
N GLU A 644 27.03 -22.84 -0.06
CA GLU A 644 27.01 -24.24 -0.48
C GLU A 644 26.81 -24.36 -2.00
N THR A 645 25.90 -23.57 -2.57
CA THR A 645 25.65 -23.52 -4.01
C THR A 645 26.90 -23.09 -4.78
N ILE A 646 27.57 -22.02 -4.35
CA ILE A 646 28.83 -21.57 -4.97
C ILE A 646 29.88 -22.66 -4.91
N ALA A 647 30.11 -23.25 -3.74
CA ALA A 647 31.13 -24.29 -3.56
C ALA A 647 30.87 -25.48 -4.49
N LYS A 648 29.64 -25.98 -4.49
CA LYS A 648 29.19 -27.15 -5.25
C LYS A 648 29.24 -26.93 -6.76
N GLU A 649 28.75 -25.80 -7.26
CA GLU A 649 28.76 -25.54 -8.70
C GLU A 649 30.19 -25.29 -9.22
N LEU A 650 31.04 -24.62 -8.44
CA LEU A 650 32.46 -24.51 -8.77
C LEU A 650 33.16 -25.88 -8.74
N ASP A 651 32.79 -26.82 -7.85
CA ASP A 651 33.34 -28.18 -7.82
C ASP A 651 32.91 -28.99 -9.06
N ARG A 652 31.74 -28.69 -9.61
CA ARG A 652 31.24 -29.24 -10.87
C ARG A 652 31.91 -28.64 -12.11
N GLY A 653 32.85 -27.71 -11.93
CA GLY A 653 33.54 -27.03 -13.03
C GLY A 653 32.67 -26.03 -13.79
N ARG A 654 31.59 -25.51 -13.17
CA ARG A 654 30.81 -24.40 -13.76
C ARG A 654 31.64 -23.12 -13.74
N SER A 655 31.45 -22.29 -14.76
CA SER A 655 32.05 -20.94 -14.80
C SER A 655 31.48 -20.07 -13.67
N PRO A 656 32.24 -19.10 -13.12
CA PRO A 656 31.71 -18.14 -12.15
C PRO A 656 30.48 -17.38 -12.63
N LEU A 657 30.39 -17.13 -13.95
CA LEU A 657 29.22 -16.51 -14.58
C LEU A 657 27.98 -17.40 -14.43
N ASP A 658 28.11 -18.70 -14.71
CA ASP A 658 27.03 -19.67 -14.53
C ASP A 658 26.61 -19.80 -13.07
N VAL A 659 27.58 -19.77 -12.15
CA VAL A 659 27.30 -19.81 -10.71
C VAL A 659 26.49 -18.58 -10.29
N ALA A 660 26.88 -17.38 -10.73
CA ALA A 660 26.13 -16.15 -10.43
C ALA A 660 24.68 -16.20 -10.94
N VAL A 661 24.45 -16.71 -12.16
CA VAL A 661 23.10 -16.88 -12.72
C VAL A 661 22.30 -17.98 -11.99
N THR A 662 22.99 -18.98 -11.43
CA THR A 662 22.35 -20.04 -10.63
C THR A 662 21.87 -19.52 -9.29
N LEU A 663 22.61 -18.57 -8.69
CA LEU A 663 22.17 -17.86 -7.47
C LEU A 663 20.94 -16.99 -7.75
N GLU A 664 20.93 -16.28 -8.88
CA GLU A 664 19.80 -15.43 -9.26
C GLU A 664 19.68 -15.25 -10.77
N SER A 665 18.54 -15.64 -11.32
CA SER A 665 18.23 -15.46 -12.74
C SER A 665 17.37 -14.22 -12.98
N PHE A 666 17.55 -13.59 -14.14
CA PHE A 666 16.73 -12.45 -14.57
C PHE A 666 15.35 -12.91 -15.04
N GLU A 667 14.31 -12.48 -14.34
CA GLU A 667 12.91 -12.84 -14.65
C GLU A 667 12.02 -11.66 -15.10
N ASP A 668 12.50 -10.42 -14.95
CA ASP A 668 11.74 -9.20 -15.25
C ASP A 668 11.72 -8.86 -16.75
N LEU A 669 11.29 -9.83 -17.55
CA LEU A 669 11.12 -9.71 -19.00
C LEU A 669 9.63 -9.74 -19.37
N TYR A 670 9.19 -8.74 -20.14
CA TYR A 670 7.79 -8.47 -20.42
C TYR A 670 7.47 -8.52 -21.93
N LEU A 671 6.32 -9.08 -22.29
CA LEU A 671 5.84 -9.19 -23.66
C LEU A 671 5.19 -7.87 -24.13
N LYS A 672 5.60 -7.31 -25.27
CA LYS A 672 4.94 -6.13 -25.86
C LYS A 672 3.55 -6.42 -26.42
N PHE A 673 3.26 -7.69 -26.68
CA PHE A 673 2.08 -8.12 -27.45
C PHE A 673 1.11 -9.02 -26.65
N ALA A 674 1.27 -9.13 -25.31
CA ALA A 674 0.45 -10.01 -24.48
C ALA A 674 -1.07 -9.77 -24.63
N GLU A 675 -1.51 -8.50 -24.69
CA GLU A 675 -2.95 -8.17 -24.86
C GLU A 675 -3.47 -8.55 -26.24
N ARG A 676 -2.65 -8.37 -27.29
CA ARG A 676 -3.02 -8.76 -28.65
C ARG A 676 -3.17 -10.27 -28.75
N ILE A 677 -2.23 -11.03 -28.18
CA ILE A 677 -2.36 -12.50 -28.09
C ILE A 677 -3.62 -12.88 -27.32
N SER A 678 -3.83 -12.27 -26.15
CA SER A 678 -4.99 -12.60 -25.31
C SER A 678 -6.32 -12.37 -26.02
N THR A 679 -6.41 -11.29 -26.80
CA THR A 679 -7.61 -10.93 -27.57
C THR A 679 -7.82 -11.88 -28.75
N THR A 680 -6.76 -12.20 -29.50
CA THR A 680 -6.83 -13.08 -30.67
C THR A 680 -7.23 -14.50 -30.27
N LEU A 681 -6.57 -15.05 -29.23
CA LEU A 681 -6.77 -16.44 -28.80
C LEU A 681 -7.88 -16.60 -27.76
N ARG A 682 -8.49 -15.49 -27.30
CA ARG A 682 -9.51 -15.47 -26.24
C ARG A 682 -9.06 -16.18 -24.96
N MET A 683 -7.78 -16.09 -24.65
CA MET A 683 -7.16 -16.68 -23.45
C MET A 683 -6.42 -15.60 -22.67
N GLN A 684 -6.28 -15.74 -21.35
CA GLN A 684 -5.53 -14.78 -20.54
C GLN A 684 -4.03 -15.09 -20.63
N ILE A 685 -3.26 -14.22 -21.30
CA ILE A 685 -1.80 -14.32 -21.35
C ILE A 685 -1.18 -13.31 -20.40
N SER A 686 -0.35 -13.81 -19.48
CA SER A 686 0.45 -12.98 -18.60
C SER A 686 1.41 -12.10 -19.41
N GLN A 687 1.71 -10.92 -18.87
CA GLN A 687 2.70 -10.02 -19.48
C GLN A 687 4.13 -10.48 -19.23
N LYS A 688 4.38 -11.30 -18.19
CA LYS A 688 5.72 -11.83 -17.91
C LYS A 688 6.05 -12.95 -18.91
N ALA A 689 7.20 -12.85 -19.57
CA ALA A 689 7.65 -13.79 -20.59
C ALA A 689 7.95 -15.19 -20.04
N LEU A 690 8.27 -15.32 -18.75
CA LEU A 690 8.55 -16.61 -18.12
C LEU A 690 7.33 -17.23 -17.41
N HIS A 691 6.15 -16.60 -17.52
CA HIS A 691 4.94 -17.16 -16.95
C HIS A 691 4.41 -18.34 -17.79
N GLY A 692 3.86 -19.36 -17.12
CA GLY A 692 3.42 -20.61 -17.77
C GLY A 692 2.47 -20.41 -18.94
N SER A 693 1.54 -19.45 -18.85
CA SER A 693 0.62 -19.13 -19.95
C SER A 693 1.31 -18.84 -21.29
N PHE A 694 2.49 -18.20 -21.27
CA PHE A 694 3.24 -17.91 -22.49
C PHE A 694 4.14 -19.09 -22.91
N LEU A 695 4.74 -19.78 -21.93
CA LEU A 695 5.56 -20.96 -22.20
C LEU A 695 4.73 -22.11 -22.81
N ASP A 696 3.47 -22.27 -22.38
CA ASP A 696 2.51 -23.21 -22.96
C ASP A 696 2.13 -22.80 -24.38
N LEU A 697 1.87 -21.51 -24.59
CA LEU A 697 1.50 -20.97 -25.91
C LEU A 697 2.56 -21.27 -26.97
N ILE A 698 3.84 -21.07 -26.65
CA ILE A 698 4.96 -21.33 -27.57
C ILE A 698 4.96 -22.77 -28.07
N ASN A 699 4.53 -23.72 -27.23
CA ASN A 699 4.49 -25.14 -27.54
C ASN A 699 3.13 -25.61 -28.08
N SER A 700 2.17 -24.71 -28.22
CA SER A 700 0.81 -25.00 -28.68
C SER A 700 0.63 -24.83 -30.19
N ALA A 701 -0.42 -25.45 -30.74
CA ALA A 701 -0.82 -25.21 -32.13
C ALA A 701 -1.43 -23.80 -32.34
N ASP A 702 -1.92 -23.18 -31.26
CA ASP A 702 -2.60 -21.87 -31.26
C ASP A 702 -1.67 -20.74 -31.72
N LEU A 703 -0.35 -20.95 -31.64
CA LEU A 703 0.64 -20.01 -32.18
C LEU A 703 0.38 -19.67 -33.66
N ARG A 704 -0.17 -20.62 -34.44
CA ARG A 704 -0.46 -20.43 -35.87
C ARG A 704 -1.58 -19.42 -36.15
N GLU A 705 -2.41 -19.11 -35.16
CA GLU A 705 -3.50 -18.14 -35.29
C GLU A 705 -3.02 -16.69 -35.12
N LEU A 706 -1.80 -16.48 -34.63
CA LEU A 706 -1.24 -15.15 -34.39
C LEU A 706 -0.72 -14.50 -35.68
N GLU A 707 -0.53 -13.19 -35.68
CA GLU A 707 0.10 -12.48 -36.79
C GLU A 707 1.55 -12.96 -37.02
N ASN A 708 1.99 -13.05 -38.28
CA ASN A 708 3.33 -13.53 -38.67
C ASN A 708 4.49 -12.91 -37.87
N LYS A 709 4.38 -11.62 -37.51
CA LYS A 709 5.39 -10.92 -36.72
C LYS A 709 5.49 -11.47 -35.29
N ILE A 710 4.35 -11.71 -34.63
CA ILE A 710 4.30 -12.28 -33.27
C ILE A 710 4.75 -13.74 -33.31
N GLN A 711 4.33 -14.50 -34.32
CA GLN A 711 4.80 -15.88 -34.50
C GLN A 711 6.32 -15.93 -34.60
N ARG A 712 6.93 -15.06 -35.42
CA ARG A 712 8.38 -14.98 -35.56
C ARG A 712 9.07 -14.71 -34.22
N TYR A 713 8.57 -13.73 -33.45
CA TYR A 713 9.09 -13.44 -32.11
C TYR A 713 9.04 -14.64 -31.16
N CYS A 714 7.91 -15.34 -31.10
CA CYS A 714 7.78 -16.53 -30.27
C CYS A 714 8.72 -17.66 -30.71
N LEU A 715 8.88 -17.88 -32.02
CA LEU A 715 9.76 -18.91 -32.57
C LEU A 715 11.24 -18.58 -32.34
N ASP A 716 11.64 -17.32 -32.52
CA ASP A 716 13.01 -16.86 -32.23
C ASP A 716 13.32 -17.01 -30.73
N PHE A 717 12.38 -16.65 -29.85
CA PHE A 717 12.52 -16.87 -28.41
C PHE A 717 12.66 -18.36 -28.06
N ALA A 718 11.80 -19.21 -28.64
CA ALA A 718 11.85 -20.65 -28.41
C ALA A 718 13.17 -21.27 -28.87
N ARG A 719 13.65 -20.85 -30.05
CA ARG A 719 14.91 -21.31 -30.61
C ARG A 719 16.09 -20.96 -29.71
N ASP A 720 16.11 -19.74 -29.18
CA ASP A 720 17.28 -19.20 -28.51
C ASP A 720 17.31 -19.57 -27.01
N PHE A 721 16.16 -19.69 -26.34
CA PHE A 721 16.11 -19.87 -24.87
C PHE A 721 15.49 -21.18 -24.38
N MET A 722 14.64 -21.83 -25.17
CA MET A 722 13.82 -22.96 -24.70
C MET A 722 14.45 -24.34 -24.95
N ARG A 723 15.63 -24.39 -25.59
CA ARG A 723 16.33 -25.64 -25.89
C ARG A 723 16.95 -26.24 -24.63
N CYS A 724 16.32 -27.27 -24.07
CA CYS A 724 16.88 -28.09 -23.00
C CYS A 724 16.35 -29.55 -23.08
N THR A 725 17.02 -30.45 -22.37
CA THR A 725 16.64 -31.87 -22.26
C THR A 725 15.99 -32.20 -20.92
N CYS A 726 15.61 -31.17 -20.15
CA CYS A 726 15.02 -31.33 -18.83
C CYS A 726 13.63 -31.96 -18.92
N ARG A 727 13.33 -32.86 -17.99
CA ARG A 727 12.03 -33.52 -17.90
C ARG A 727 10.87 -32.53 -17.69
N GLU A 728 11.14 -31.45 -16.97
CA GLU A 728 10.16 -30.42 -16.63
C GLU A 728 10.12 -29.27 -17.65
N ALA A 729 10.76 -29.41 -18.81
CA ALA A 729 10.71 -28.37 -19.84
C ALA A 729 9.25 -28.05 -20.20
N PRO A 730 8.86 -26.76 -20.28
CA PRO A 730 9.70 -25.55 -20.21
C PRO A 730 9.86 -24.93 -18.80
N TYR A 731 9.34 -25.56 -17.76
CA TYR A 731 9.28 -25.07 -16.37
C TYR A 731 10.54 -25.35 -15.54
N CYS A 732 11.58 -25.92 -16.14
CA CYS A 732 12.83 -26.32 -15.46
C CYS A 732 13.78 -25.16 -15.12
N GLY A 733 13.39 -23.89 -15.30
CA GLY A 733 14.24 -22.71 -15.08
C GLY A 733 15.32 -22.46 -16.14
N CYS A 734 15.57 -23.41 -17.06
CA CYS A 734 16.52 -23.22 -18.16
C CYS A 734 16.27 -21.97 -19.02
N PRO A 735 15.01 -21.60 -19.35
CA PRO A 735 14.76 -20.37 -20.11
C PRO A 735 15.25 -19.12 -19.39
N ALA A 736 14.96 -18.98 -18.09
CA ALA A 736 15.40 -17.85 -17.27
C ALA A 736 16.94 -17.76 -17.23
N ARG A 737 17.60 -18.91 -17.03
CA ARG A 737 19.07 -19.01 -17.05
C ARG A 737 19.66 -18.59 -18.40
N ASN A 738 19.11 -19.08 -19.52
CA ASN A 738 19.63 -18.76 -20.85
C ASN A 738 19.44 -17.28 -21.21
N ILE A 739 18.31 -16.68 -20.81
CA ILE A 739 18.07 -15.24 -20.96
C ILE A 739 19.11 -14.45 -20.16
N SER A 740 19.35 -14.84 -18.92
CA SER A 740 20.31 -14.20 -18.02
C SER A 740 21.73 -14.21 -18.60
N LEU A 741 22.17 -15.38 -19.09
CA LEU A 741 23.46 -15.52 -19.77
C LEU A 741 23.54 -14.63 -21.01
N ARG A 742 22.49 -14.59 -21.82
CA ARG A 742 22.46 -13.73 -23.02
C ARG A 742 22.56 -12.24 -22.69
N ILE A 743 21.90 -11.81 -21.63
CA ILE A 743 22.00 -10.43 -21.13
C ILE A 743 23.44 -10.12 -20.71
N LEU A 744 24.08 -11.02 -19.97
CA LEU A 744 25.46 -10.85 -19.50
C LEU A 744 26.47 -10.89 -20.65
N GLU A 745 26.28 -11.76 -21.64
CA GLU A 745 27.07 -11.78 -22.88
C GLU A 745 27.03 -10.42 -23.59
N LEU A 746 25.84 -9.92 -23.89
CA LEU A 746 25.66 -8.61 -24.53
C LEU A 746 26.31 -7.50 -23.71
N ARG A 747 26.18 -7.56 -22.37
CA ARG A 747 26.81 -6.60 -21.48
C ARG A 747 28.33 -6.64 -21.57
N MET A 748 28.91 -7.84 -21.57
CA MET A 748 30.37 -8.07 -21.69
C MET A 748 30.91 -7.71 -23.08
N GLU A 749 30.08 -7.70 -24.12
CA GLU A 749 30.37 -7.14 -25.45
C GLU A 749 30.37 -5.60 -25.48
N GLY A 750 30.08 -4.95 -24.35
CA GLY A 750 30.08 -3.50 -24.20
C GLY A 750 28.74 -2.83 -24.46
N LYS A 751 27.66 -3.60 -24.66
CA LYS A 751 26.29 -3.04 -24.80
C LYS A 751 25.86 -2.36 -23.52
N SER A 752 25.23 -1.20 -23.65
CA SER A 752 24.57 -0.54 -22.52
C SER A 752 23.27 -1.28 -22.17
N PRO A 753 22.73 -1.11 -20.94
CA PRO A 753 21.43 -1.68 -20.59
C PRO A 753 20.30 -1.28 -21.56
N LEU A 754 20.35 -0.09 -22.16
CA LEU A 754 19.39 0.34 -23.16
C LEU A 754 19.53 -0.46 -24.47
N ASP A 755 20.77 -0.66 -24.93
CA ASP A 755 21.01 -1.45 -26.14
C ASP A 755 20.58 -2.91 -25.96
N ILE A 756 20.72 -3.46 -24.74
CA ILE A 756 20.24 -4.81 -24.40
C ILE A 756 18.72 -4.86 -24.47
N ILE A 757 18.02 -3.88 -23.87
CA ILE A 757 16.56 -3.81 -23.93
C ILE A 757 16.06 -3.66 -25.37
N GLU A 758 16.77 -2.88 -26.18
CA GLU A 758 16.47 -2.71 -27.60
C GLU A 758 16.68 -4.01 -28.38
N ASP A 759 17.78 -4.73 -28.15
CA ASP A 759 18.06 -6.03 -28.78
C ASP A 759 16.94 -7.06 -28.48
N PHE A 760 16.53 -7.18 -27.21
CA PHE A 760 15.42 -8.05 -26.83
C PHE A 760 14.07 -7.61 -27.42
N SER A 761 13.86 -6.29 -27.53
CA SER A 761 12.66 -5.70 -28.13
C SER A 761 12.57 -5.99 -29.61
N GLU A 762 13.66 -5.84 -30.34
CA GLU A 762 13.68 -6.04 -31.79
C GLU A 762 13.61 -7.51 -32.18
N ARG A 763 14.30 -8.39 -31.46
CA ARG A 763 14.40 -9.83 -31.78
C ARG A 763 13.24 -10.65 -31.25
N TYR A 764 12.76 -10.35 -30.04
CA TYR A 764 11.78 -11.19 -29.35
C TYR A 764 10.46 -10.44 -29.07
N GLY A 765 10.38 -9.14 -29.39
CA GLY A 765 9.23 -8.31 -29.02
C GLY A 765 9.02 -8.23 -27.51
N MET A 766 10.10 -8.34 -26.74
CA MET A 766 10.12 -8.32 -25.28
C MET A 766 10.89 -7.12 -24.74
N TYR A 767 10.61 -6.68 -23.54
CA TYR A 767 11.33 -5.57 -22.92
C TYR A 767 11.51 -5.81 -21.43
N ALA A 768 12.55 -5.20 -20.87
CA ALA A 768 12.74 -5.06 -19.43
C ALA A 768 12.65 -3.58 -19.07
N TYR A 769 12.23 -3.26 -17.85
CA TYR A 769 12.43 -1.90 -17.35
C TYR A 769 13.91 -1.69 -17.07
N GLN A 770 14.44 -0.54 -17.50
CA GLN A 770 15.87 -0.23 -17.38
C GLN A 770 16.37 -0.30 -15.93
N GLY A 771 15.57 0.13 -14.96
CA GLY A 771 15.91 0.03 -13.54
C GLY A 771 16.09 -1.41 -13.06
N ASP A 772 15.22 -2.34 -13.46
CA ASP A 772 15.31 -3.75 -13.05
C ASP A 772 16.56 -4.40 -13.62
N LEU A 773 16.83 -4.17 -14.90
CA LEU A 773 18.02 -4.69 -15.56
C LEU A 773 19.31 -4.15 -14.91
N ILE A 774 19.37 -2.86 -14.58
CA ILE A 774 20.54 -2.28 -13.91
C ILE A 774 20.72 -2.85 -12.50
N ASN A 775 19.62 -3.01 -11.74
CA ASN A 775 19.69 -3.57 -10.39
C ASN A 775 20.16 -5.03 -10.43
N TRP A 776 19.61 -5.83 -11.34
CA TRP A 776 20.04 -7.22 -11.53
C TRP A 776 21.50 -7.31 -11.99
N LEU A 777 21.94 -6.46 -12.93
CA LEU A 777 23.35 -6.39 -13.32
C LEU A 777 24.27 -5.99 -12.15
N ASP A 778 23.87 -5.05 -11.30
CA ASP A 778 24.62 -4.71 -10.08
C ASP A 778 24.72 -5.90 -9.13
N GLN A 779 23.63 -6.66 -8.99
CA GLN A 779 23.59 -7.86 -8.18
C GLN A 779 24.48 -8.98 -8.75
N MET A 780 24.52 -9.16 -10.07
CA MET A 780 25.46 -10.06 -10.74
C MET A 780 26.92 -9.68 -10.46
N VAL A 781 27.25 -8.39 -10.47
CA VAL A 781 28.59 -7.92 -10.09
C VAL A 781 28.89 -8.27 -8.62
N ARG A 782 27.92 -8.13 -7.71
CA ARG A 782 28.08 -8.52 -6.30
C ARG A 782 28.31 -10.01 -6.11
N TYR A 783 27.55 -10.87 -6.80
CA TYR A 783 27.78 -12.30 -6.77
C TYR A 783 29.15 -12.66 -7.35
N LEU A 784 29.57 -12.05 -8.45
CA LEU A 784 30.91 -12.29 -9.00
C LEU A 784 32.02 -11.87 -8.02
N GLU A 785 31.85 -10.78 -7.27
CA GLU A 785 32.77 -10.42 -6.16
C GLU A 785 32.77 -11.47 -5.05
N ALA A 786 31.58 -11.95 -4.66
CA ALA A 786 31.43 -12.94 -3.60
C ALA A 786 32.02 -14.29 -4.01
N ILE A 787 31.76 -14.73 -5.25
CA ILE A 787 32.32 -15.94 -5.87
C ILE A 787 33.84 -15.82 -5.96
N GLU A 788 34.39 -14.66 -6.35
CA GLU A 788 35.84 -14.42 -6.33
C GLU A 788 36.42 -14.62 -4.93
N ALA A 789 35.78 -14.07 -3.89
CA ALA A 789 36.23 -14.21 -2.50
C ALA A 789 36.14 -15.65 -1.99
N VAL A 790 35.01 -16.32 -2.23
CA VAL A 790 34.79 -17.72 -1.85
C VAL A 790 35.75 -18.65 -2.58
N ALA A 791 35.92 -18.49 -3.90
CA ALA A 791 36.83 -19.30 -4.71
C ALA A 791 38.28 -19.18 -4.24
N LYS A 792 38.74 -17.99 -3.83
CA LYS A 792 40.07 -17.81 -3.22
C LYS A 792 40.24 -18.63 -1.95
N VAL A 793 39.24 -18.61 -1.06
CA VAL A 793 39.27 -19.37 0.20
C VAL A 793 39.24 -20.88 -0.06
N LEU A 794 38.50 -21.33 -1.08
CA LEU A 794 38.42 -22.73 -1.49
C LEU A 794 39.64 -23.20 -2.30
N GLY A 795 40.62 -22.34 -2.58
CA GLY A 795 41.80 -22.68 -3.38
C GLY A 795 41.55 -22.81 -4.88
N LYS A 796 40.39 -22.34 -5.38
CA LYS A 796 40.01 -22.38 -6.81
C LYS A 796 40.50 -21.11 -7.51
N THR A 797 41.82 -21.00 -7.70
CA THR A 797 42.47 -19.78 -8.20
C THR A 797 42.04 -19.38 -9.60
N GLU A 798 41.83 -20.35 -10.50
CA GLU A 798 41.37 -20.09 -11.88
C GLU A 798 39.96 -19.47 -11.88
N ALA A 799 39.02 -20.09 -11.16
CA ALA A 799 37.66 -19.58 -11.00
C ALA A 799 37.65 -18.19 -10.33
N ALA A 800 38.53 -17.94 -9.35
CA ALA A 800 38.65 -16.63 -8.73
C ALA A 800 39.13 -15.55 -9.72
N GLN A 801 40.11 -15.88 -10.56
CA GLN A 801 40.60 -14.97 -11.59
C GLN A 801 39.52 -14.70 -12.64
N GLU A 802 38.86 -15.74 -13.14
CA GLU A 802 37.77 -15.64 -14.11
C GLU A 802 36.61 -14.80 -13.56
N ALA A 803 36.23 -14.98 -12.29
CA ALA A 803 35.22 -14.17 -11.62
C ALA A 803 35.61 -12.68 -11.62
N GLY A 804 36.85 -12.37 -11.26
CA GLY A 804 37.36 -11.00 -11.23
C GLY A 804 37.45 -10.33 -12.60
N GLU A 805 37.78 -11.09 -13.66
CA GLU A 805 37.79 -10.62 -15.05
C GLU A 805 36.37 -10.40 -15.59
N THR A 806 35.48 -11.35 -15.36
CA THR A 806 34.07 -11.29 -15.77
C THR A 806 33.38 -10.12 -15.09
N ARG A 807 33.61 -9.93 -13.79
CA ARG A 807 33.11 -8.79 -13.03
C ARG A 807 33.42 -7.46 -13.72
N LYS A 808 34.69 -7.24 -14.08
CA LYS A 808 35.11 -5.98 -14.75
C LYS A 808 34.42 -5.75 -16.09
N LYS A 809 34.17 -6.83 -16.85
CA LYS A 809 33.45 -6.76 -18.14
C LYS A 809 31.97 -6.41 -17.94
N VAL A 810 31.32 -6.99 -16.93
CA VAL A 810 29.92 -6.70 -16.60
C VAL A 810 29.75 -5.28 -16.04
N GLU A 811 30.69 -4.81 -15.21
CA GLU A 811 30.75 -3.44 -14.70
C GLU A 811 30.74 -2.41 -15.83
N GLY A 812 31.52 -2.63 -16.90
CA GLY A 812 31.66 -1.72 -18.04
C GLY A 812 32.94 -0.91 -18.05
#